data_AF-I8U7G2-F1
#
_entry.id   AF-I8U7G2-F1
#
_cell.length_a   1.000
_cell.length_b   1.000
_cell.length_c   1.000
_cell.angle_alpha   90.00
_cell.angle_beta   90.00
_cell.angle_gamma   90.00
#
_symmetry.space_group_name_H-M   'P 1'
#
loop_
_entity.id
_entity.type
_entity.pdbx_description
1 polymer ?
#
loop_
_entity_poly.entity_id
_entity_poly.type
_entity_poly.pdbx_seq_one_letter_code
_entity_poly.pdbx_strand_id
1 'polypeptide(L)'
;MYNAKLPLTASYLLSTLQGHPDIQVLYAVPYALKLLSESEQGLESLARMELVMFGGSSCPKPIGDTLVKNGTLLVSHYGTTETGQLMTSFRERSDLDWDYVRPGPSLLPYIRWEERFPGIYELSVLEGWPSKVASNRPDGSYATKDLFEKHPTKPNAWRYYARLDDTLVLENGEKANPLIIEGVARNHPDVGEAIAFGANKDRLGLFLVRAANALSKTDEEIIDAVFPAIEKCNADSPSYAHISRDMIQVLPSDTVYRATDKGTVIRSAFYRDFNEQIEQVYEQGDATGDRVLEGTELNMFLRESLLEVAPTINSAVLNDTTDVFSLGVDSLQSIRLRKIITKTLNVGGQRLSQNFVFEHPSIQRMADEITRLRLGLDADKEIPIEEQMSQLIDKYSNNFKAHIPVPQTVNGERIAVTGATGSLGAHLVAQLVQMEQVHTVFCLVRANSAHGALRRVRQSLYDRGLLYSLSPPDERKIVALPTQFSNTSRLGLDEPTYKQLTQSLTAVIHCAWSVNFNWSLGSFEDSCIAATRNLLDLCLDAQAPMPARFSFCSSVSTVARTPGHWVPEELPESLSYAQGMGYAQSKLVTEHIVNRAAQHTNIAARVLRVGQIVADTVHGIWNATEAIPMILQTAKTIKALPELDDILSWTPVDVIATSVIELTLGTNVANIVNLTNPTLSHWTRDLLPFLKTAGLEFEQLPQREWLNRLRQSNPDPAANPPIKLIEFFASKYDNDRPSRVLLYDTKKAQAGAPALRQAGGLNAQFVSRFMAHFQNQCWSNKDTTSISKKSREVIFLAGPCGCGKSTAAQALAQRFSIPIIEGDDLHSPASRQRMANNIPLTDSDRWDWLAHIRGAVMDRLQHSAAPAVVVTCSALRTIYRDELRRLSRLFDFPVNVTFLMLSIKDRAQLKDRLIARSAKEGHYMSSAMVDSQLDTLESPSGSEGDVILLDSDEPMEKMLEGVQDVVQGLLDV
;
A
#
# COMPACT_ATOMS: atom_id res chain seq x y z
N MET A 1 44.33 14.08 -35.92
CA MET A 1 44.80 14.58 -34.61
C MET A 1 43.94 15.78 -34.22
N TYR A 2 43.19 15.64 -33.14
CA TYR A 2 42.24 16.63 -32.62
C TYR A 2 42.97 17.88 -32.08
N ASN A 3 42.51 19.07 -32.46
CA ASN A 3 42.95 20.34 -31.85
C ASN A 3 41.86 20.81 -30.89
N ALA A 4 42.11 20.69 -29.58
CA ALA A 4 41.16 21.06 -28.54
C ALA A 4 40.74 22.54 -28.53
N LYS A 5 41.42 23.41 -29.31
CA LYS A 5 41.09 24.83 -29.46
C LYS A 5 40.08 25.11 -30.57
N LEU A 6 39.69 24.11 -31.38
CA LEU A 6 38.69 24.26 -32.44
C LEU A 6 37.36 23.64 -32.00
N PRO A 7 36.21 24.27 -32.29
CA PRO A 7 34.91 23.73 -31.94
C PRO A 7 34.66 22.41 -32.67
N LEU A 8 34.18 21.41 -31.93
CA LEU A 8 33.74 20.14 -32.49
C LEU A 8 32.40 20.35 -33.19
N THR A 9 32.37 20.34 -34.52
CA THR A 9 31.14 20.54 -35.31
C THR A 9 30.80 19.30 -36.13
N ALA A 10 29.51 19.12 -36.43
CA ALA A 10 29.03 18.06 -37.31
C ALA A 10 29.70 18.12 -38.70
N SER A 11 29.86 19.31 -39.27
CA SER A 11 30.46 19.50 -40.60
C SER A 11 31.91 19.02 -40.70
N TYR A 12 32.75 19.29 -39.69
CA TYR A 12 34.13 18.81 -39.68
C TYR A 12 34.22 17.30 -39.46
N LEU A 13 33.38 16.75 -38.59
CA LEU A 13 33.32 15.30 -38.37
C LEU A 13 32.89 14.57 -39.64
N LEU A 14 31.83 15.04 -40.30
CA LEU A 14 31.31 14.45 -41.54
C LEU A 14 32.32 14.53 -42.68
N SER A 15 32.89 15.71 -42.94
CA SER A 15 33.89 15.88 -44.01
C SER A 15 35.13 15.02 -43.80
N THR A 16 35.56 14.83 -42.54
CA THR A 16 36.67 13.94 -42.20
C THR A 16 36.32 12.48 -42.48
N LEU A 17 35.14 12.02 -42.04
CA LEU A 17 34.70 10.63 -42.26
C LEU A 17 34.46 10.31 -43.75
N GLN A 18 33.98 11.29 -44.52
CA GLN A 18 33.79 11.16 -45.97
C GLN A 18 35.12 11.18 -46.75
N GLY A 19 36.06 12.02 -46.33
CA GLY A 19 37.39 12.09 -46.93
C GLY A 19 38.27 10.87 -46.66
N HIS A 20 37.93 10.07 -45.65
CA HIS A 20 38.66 8.87 -45.22
C HIS A 20 37.73 7.66 -45.10
N PRO A 21 37.22 7.13 -46.24
CA PRO A 21 36.31 5.99 -46.22
C PRO A 21 36.99 4.70 -45.71
N ASP A 22 38.31 4.66 -45.61
CA ASP A 22 39.07 3.56 -45.01
C ASP A 22 38.90 3.42 -43.48
N ILE A 23 38.35 4.44 -42.80
CA ILE A 23 38.06 4.37 -41.36
C ILE A 23 36.92 3.39 -41.10
N GLN A 24 37.23 2.30 -40.41
CA GLN A 24 36.27 1.25 -40.03
C GLN A 24 35.88 1.25 -38.55
N VAL A 25 36.69 1.89 -37.69
CA VAL A 25 36.45 1.96 -36.24
C VAL A 25 36.51 3.41 -35.79
N LEU A 26 35.46 3.85 -35.08
CA LEU A 26 35.41 5.18 -34.47
C LEU A 26 35.28 5.04 -32.95
N TYR A 27 36.12 5.74 -32.20
CA TYR A 27 35.94 5.92 -30.77
C TYR A 27 35.71 7.41 -30.46
N ALA A 28 34.53 7.75 -29.96
CA ALA A 28 34.12 9.13 -29.72
C ALA A 28 33.39 9.31 -28.37
N VAL A 29 33.36 10.54 -27.87
CA VAL A 29 32.47 10.92 -26.75
C VAL A 29 31.02 11.00 -27.24
N PRO A 30 30.00 10.75 -26.39
CA PRO A 30 28.60 10.80 -26.79
C PRO A 30 28.16 12.09 -27.50
N TYR A 31 28.77 13.22 -27.17
CA TYR A 31 28.50 14.50 -27.84
C TYR A 31 28.86 14.48 -29.34
N ALA A 32 29.99 13.86 -29.73
CA ALA A 32 30.35 13.72 -31.15
C ALA A 32 29.36 12.80 -31.89
N LEU A 33 28.89 11.74 -31.21
CA LEU A 33 27.88 10.85 -31.77
C LEU A 33 26.53 11.56 -31.96
N LYS A 34 26.15 12.44 -31.03
CA LYS A 34 24.96 13.30 -31.17
C LYS A 34 25.05 14.13 -32.45
N LEU A 35 26.13 14.90 -32.61
CA LEU A 35 26.34 15.77 -33.78
C LEU A 35 26.27 15.01 -35.11
N LEU A 36 26.82 13.79 -35.15
CA LEU A 36 26.75 12.94 -36.34
C LEU A 36 25.35 12.36 -36.57
N SER A 37 24.62 12.01 -35.51
CA SER A 37 23.27 11.44 -35.60
C SER A 37 22.18 12.43 -36.03
N GLU A 38 22.45 13.74 -35.99
CA GLU A 38 21.52 14.80 -36.38
C GLU A 38 21.29 14.90 -37.90
N SER A 39 22.05 14.15 -38.71
CA SER A 39 21.92 14.14 -40.18
C SER A 39 21.90 12.72 -40.74
N GLU A 40 21.15 12.49 -41.82
CA GLU A 40 21.13 11.19 -42.51
C GLU A 40 22.54 10.77 -42.96
N GLN A 41 23.32 11.71 -43.52
CA GLN A 41 24.69 11.44 -43.96
C GLN A 41 25.61 10.96 -42.83
N GLY A 42 25.39 11.47 -41.61
CA GLY A 42 26.14 11.02 -40.44
C GLY A 42 25.69 9.67 -39.92
N LEU A 43 24.40 9.37 -39.95
CA LEU A 43 23.88 8.04 -39.64
C LEU A 43 24.42 6.99 -40.62
N GLU A 44 24.43 7.28 -41.92
CA GLU A 44 25.01 6.41 -42.95
C GLU A 44 26.52 6.19 -42.74
N SER A 45 27.25 7.26 -42.40
CA SER A 45 28.69 7.19 -42.14
C SER A 45 29.02 6.30 -40.94
N LEU A 46 28.21 6.37 -39.87
CA LEU A 46 28.35 5.53 -38.67
C LEU A 46 27.89 4.09 -38.90
N ALA A 47 26.81 3.88 -39.65
CA ALA A 47 26.28 2.55 -39.96
C ALA A 47 27.25 1.70 -40.81
N ARG A 48 28.06 2.36 -41.66
CA ARG A 48 29.10 1.73 -42.48
C ARG A 48 30.27 1.19 -41.66
N MET A 49 30.49 1.70 -40.45
CA MET A 49 31.63 1.31 -39.63
C MET A 49 31.47 -0.12 -39.09
N GLU A 50 32.60 -0.82 -38.96
CA GLU A 50 32.64 -2.12 -38.31
C GLU A 50 32.33 -2.00 -36.82
N LEU A 51 32.79 -0.92 -36.19
CA LEU A 51 32.62 -0.68 -34.76
C LEU A 51 32.58 0.82 -34.42
N VAL A 52 31.59 1.24 -33.65
CA VAL A 52 31.53 2.58 -33.06
C VAL A 52 31.54 2.44 -31.55
N MET A 53 32.59 2.92 -30.90
CA MET A 53 32.73 2.89 -29.44
C MET A 53 32.50 4.27 -28.83
N PHE A 54 32.01 4.29 -27.59
CA PHE A 54 31.98 5.49 -26.76
C PHE A 54 32.31 5.19 -25.30
N GLY A 55 32.73 6.22 -24.56
CA GLY A 55 33.08 6.11 -23.15
C GLY A 55 33.46 7.48 -22.58
N GLY A 56 33.74 7.53 -21.27
CA GLY A 56 34.07 8.75 -20.55
C GLY A 56 32.86 9.56 -20.04
N SER A 57 31.65 9.31 -20.57
CA SER A 57 30.36 9.74 -20.03
C SER A 57 29.26 8.77 -20.48
N SER A 58 28.09 8.82 -19.83
CA SER A 58 26.92 8.07 -20.31
C SER A 58 26.43 8.62 -21.66
N CYS A 59 25.98 7.74 -22.55
CA CYS A 59 25.31 8.13 -23.79
C CYS A 59 23.80 8.20 -23.54
N PRO A 60 23.13 9.32 -23.88
CA PRO A 60 21.68 9.42 -23.76
C PRO A 60 20.97 8.31 -24.56
N LYS A 61 19.96 7.70 -23.94
CA LYS A 61 19.26 6.55 -24.51
C LYS A 61 18.67 6.81 -25.91
N PRO A 62 17.98 7.94 -26.17
CA PRO A 62 17.42 8.22 -27.50
C PRO A 62 18.47 8.27 -28.62
N ILE A 63 19.68 8.74 -28.32
CA ILE A 63 20.77 8.84 -29.29
C ILE A 63 21.27 7.45 -29.64
N GLY A 64 21.59 6.63 -28.63
CA GLY A 64 22.10 5.29 -28.88
C GLY A 64 21.05 4.36 -29.52
N ASP A 65 19.79 4.46 -29.11
CA ASP A 65 18.68 3.73 -29.73
C ASP A 65 18.53 4.12 -31.21
N THR A 66 18.66 5.41 -31.54
CA THR A 66 18.65 5.90 -32.93
C THR A 66 19.81 5.31 -33.75
N LEU A 67 21.03 5.32 -33.21
CA LEU A 67 22.21 4.79 -33.90
C LEU A 67 22.10 3.29 -34.18
N VAL A 68 21.70 2.51 -33.17
CA VAL A 68 21.56 1.05 -33.27
C VAL A 68 20.41 0.69 -34.22
N LYS A 69 19.28 1.40 -34.15
CA LYS A 69 18.16 1.22 -35.09
C LYS A 69 18.56 1.48 -36.55
N ASN A 70 19.52 2.39 -36.78
CA ASN A 70 20.07 2.69 -38.10
C ASN A 70 21.29 1.82 -38.48
N GLY A 71 21.51 0.69 -37.80
CA GLY A 71 22.50 -0.31 -38.19
C GLY A 71 23.92 -0.10 -37.67
N THR A 72 24.14 0.91 -36.82
CA THR A 72 25.45 1.16 -36.20
C THR A 72 25.73 0.12 -35.10
N LEU A 73 26.89 -0.55 -35.17
CA LEU A 73 27.36 -1.41 -34.06
C LEU A 73 27.95 -0.54 -32.95
N LEU A 74 27.08 0.05 -32.14
CA LEU A 74 27.45 0.92 -31.03
C LEU A 74 27.87 0.10 -29.81
N VAL A 75 29.06 0.35 -29.26
CA VAL A 75 29.60 -0.34 -28.07
C VAL A 75 30.00 0.67 -26.99
N SER A 76 29.43 0.51 -25.81
CA SER A 76 29.78 1.23 -24.60
C SER A 76 31.07 0.67 -24.02
N HIS A 77 31.96 1.54 -23.59
CA HIS A 77 33.17 1.23 -22.85
C HIS A 77 33.11 1.88 -21.47
N TYR A 78 33.17 1.04 -20.42
CA TYR A 78 33.15 1.47 -19.03
C TYR A 78 34.44 1.11 -18.29
N GLY A 79 34.96 2.09 -17.55
CA GLY A 79 36.14 1.98 -16.69
C GLY A 79 36.41 3.29 -15.96
N THR A 80 37.25 3.25 -14.92
CA THR A 80 37.69 4.45 -14.18
C THR A 80 39.20 4.62 -14.30
N THR A 81 39.71 5.82 -14.02
CA THR A 81 41.17 6.08 -14.03
C THR A 81 41.91 5.16 -13.05
N GLU A 82 41.30 4.87 -11.90
CA GLU A 82 41.88 4.10 -10.81
C GLU A 82 41.82 2.59 -11.02
N THR A 83 40.96 2.11 -11.92
CA THR A 83 40.70 0.69 -12.14
C THR A 83 40.98 0.22 -13.56
N GLY A 84 41.21 1.15 -14.50
CA GLY A 84 41.34 0.87 -15.92
C GLY A 84 39.99 0.50 -16.57
N GLN A 85 40.07 -0.08 -17.76
CA GLN A 85 38.91 -0.63 -18.46
C GLN A 85 38.35 -1.85 -17.72
N LEU A 86 37.04 -1.87 -17.47
CA LEU A 86 36.38 -2.96 -16.76
C LEU A 86 35.38 -3.71 -17.65
N MET A 87 34.48 -3.00 -18.33
CA MET A 87 33.36 -3.63 -19.03
C MET A 87 33.10 -3.00 -20.40
N THR A 88 32.47 -3.78 -21.28
CA THR A 88 32.05 -3.30 -22.61
C THR A 88 30.66 -3.83 -22.97
N SER A 89 29.94 -3.18 -23.88
CA SER A 89 28.67 -3.72 -24.40
C SER A 89 28.79 -4.48 -25.73
N PHE A 90 29.94 -5.14 -25.96
CA PHE A 90 30.11 -6.05 -27.09
C PHE A 90 29.02 -7.13 -27.09
N ARG A 91 28.38 -7.29 -28.25
CA ARG A 91 27.23 -8.16 -28.47
C ARG A 91 27.05 -8.45 -29.96
N GLU A 92 26.25 -9.44 -30.27
CA GLU A 92 25.80 -9.74 -31.63
C GLU A 92 24.99 -8.57 -32.21
N ARG A 93 25.04 -8.34 -33.54
CA ARG A 93 24.33 -7.22 -34.19
C ARG A 93 22.81 -7.28 -34.02
N SER A 94 22.24 -8.46 -33.80
CA SER A 94 20.81 -8.65 -33.51
C SER A 94 20.41 -8.27 -32.08
N ASP A 95 21.38 -8.15 -31.17
CA ASP A 95 21.14 -7.71 -29.80
C ASP A 95 21.11 -6.17 -29.77
N LEU A 96 19.95 -5.61 -29.41
CA LEU A 96 19.76 -4.15 -29.37
C LEU A 96 20.15 -3.53 -28.02
N ASP A 97 20.54 -4.33 -27.01
CA ASP A 97 20.87 -3.88 -25.65
C ASP A 97 22.30 -3.29 -25.58
N TRP A 98 22.47 -2.14 -26.23
CA TRP A 98 23.74 -1.42 -26.33
C TRP A 98 24.15 -0.71 -25.05
N ASP A 99 23.17 -0.36 -24.20
CA ASP A 99 23.32 0.34 -22.93
C ASP A 99 23.67 -0.59 -21.75
N TYR A 100 23.74 -1.91 -21.99
CA TYR A 100 24.17 -2.90 -21.02
C TYR A 100 25.64 -3.31 -21.24
N VAL A 101 26.51 -2.99 -20.29
CA VAL A 101 27.91 -3.42 -20.27
C VAL A 101 28.05 -4.80 -19.61
N ARG A 102 29.06 -5.55 -20.05
CA ARG A 102 29.33 -6.94 -19.65
C ARG A 102 30.80 -7.05 -19.21
N PRO A 103 31.10 -7.57 -18.02
CA PRO A 103 32.47 -7.84 -17.59
C PRO A 103 33.03 -9.05 -18.34
N GLY A 104 34.30 -8.97 -18.71
CA GLY A 104 35.01 -10.11 -19.31
C GLY A 104 35.24 -11.24 -18.28
N PRO A 105 35.41 -12.50 -18.72
CA PRO A 105 35.60 -13.63 -17.82
C PRO A 105 36.77 -13.47 -16.83
N SER A 106 37.85 -12.80 -17.26
CA SER A 106 39.03 -12.53 -16.43
C SER A 106 38.78 -11.50 -15.33
N LEU A 107 37.77 -10.63 -15.48
CA LEU A 107 37.44 -9.60 -14.49
C LEU A 107 36.50 -10.15 -13.40
N LEU A 108 35.65 -11.12 -13.72
CA LEU A 108 34.62 -11.65 -12.80
C LEU A 108 35.14 -12.00 -11.39
N PRO A 109 36.32 -12.63 -11.20
CA PRO A 109 36.83 -12.94 -9.87
C PRO A 109 37.24 -11.71 -9.04
N TYR A 110 37.43 -10.56 -9.70
CA TYR A 110 37.97 -9.34 -9.10
C TYR A 110 36.94 -8.21 -9.00
N ILE A 111 35.66 -8.48 -9.23
CA ILE A 111 34.59 -7.50 -9.04
C ILE A 111 33.58 -7.99 -8.02
N ARG A 112 33.09 -7.04 -7.23
CA ARG A 112 32.07 -7.25 -6.20
C ARG A 112 30.93 -6.26 -6.46
N TRP A 113 29.74 -6.79 -6.66
CA TRP A 113 28.52 -6.01 -6.79
C TRP A 113 27.89 -5.85 -5.41
N GLU A 114 27.73 -4.61 -4.97
CA GLU A 114 27.18 -4.27 -3.67
C GLU A 114 25.86 -3.55 -3.88
N GLU A 115 24.75 -4.17 -3.50
CA GLU A 115 23.45 -3.53 -3.60
C GLU A 115 23.40 -2.28 -2.71
N ARG A 116 23.15 -1.12 -3.32
CA ARG A 116 23.03 0.17 -2.62
C ARG A 116 21.58 0.61 -2.48
N PHE A 117 20.76 0.25 -3.47
CA PHE A 117 19.31 0.45 -3.50
C PHE A 117 18.67 -0.81 -4.10
N PRO A 118 17.37 -1.07 -3.90
CA PRO A 118 16.71 -2.25 -4.47
C PRO A 118 16.91 -2.34 -5.99
N GLY A 119 17.58 -3.39 -6.46
CA GLY A 119 17.87 -3.60 -7.88
C GLY A 119 19.02 -2.75 -8.47
N ILE A 120 19.66 -1.90 -7.64
CA ILE A 120 20.75 -1.00 -8.02
C ILE A 120 22.02 -1.35 -7.24
N TYR A 121 23.09 -1.65 -7.96
CA TYR A 121 24.33 -2.21 -7.44
C TYR A 121 25.51 -1.27 -7.69
N GLU A 122 26.29 -0.97 -6.67
CA GLU A 122 27.60 -0.35 -6.84
C GLU A 122 28.64 -1.40 -7.25
N LEU A 123 29.48 -1.05 -8.22
CA LEU A 123 30.65 -1.86 -8.58
C LEU A 123 31.84 -1.53 -7.67
N SER A 124 32.41 -2.56 -7.04
CA SER A 124 33.69 -2.47 -6.32
C SER A 124 34.72 -3.40 -6.96
N VAL A 125 35.93 -2.90 -7.19
CA VAL A 125 37.04 -3.69 -7.77
C VAL A 125 37.96 -4.17 -6.65
N LEU A 126 38.10 -5.48 -6.55
CA LEU A 126 38.88 -6.18 -5.53
C LEU A 126 40.39 -6.08 -5.79
N GLU A 127 41.17 -6.36 -4.76
CA GLU A 127 42.62 -6.46 -4.87
C GLU A 127 43.04 -7.62 -5.78
N GLY A 128 44.14 -7.45 -6.52
CA GLY A 128 44.65 -8.44 -7.48
C GLY A 128 44.26 -8.19 -8.95
N TRP A 129 43.38 -7.23 -9.24
CA TRP A 129 43.12 -6.81 -10.63
C TRP A 129 44.31 -6.00 -11.18
N PRO A 130 44.96 -6.42 -12.29
CA PRO A 130 46.23 -5.80 -12.73
C PRO A 130 46.16 -4.31 -13.07
N SER A 131 45.01 -3.78 -13.52
CA SER A 131 44.86 -2.35 -13.84
C SER A 131 44.30 -1.50 -12.70
N LYS A 132 44.08 -2.08 -11.50
CA LYS A 132 43.71 -1.33 -10.31
C LYS A 132 44.93 -0.68 -9.68
N VAL A 133 44.99 0.66 -9.73
CA VAL A 133 46.11 1.48 -9.24
C VAL A 133 45.80 2.25 -7.96
N ALA A 134 44.55 2.26 -7.50
CA ALA A 134 44.17 2.86 -6.21
C ALA A 134 43.20 1.98 -5.40
N SER A 135 43.07 2.30 -4.12
CA SER A 135 42.11 1.71 -3.17
C SER A 135 41.48 2.84 -2.37
N ASN A 136 40.19 2.75 -2.08
CA ASN A 136 39.48 3.75 -1.26
C ASN A 136 38.68 3.10 -0.10
N ARG A 137 38.96 1.84 0.20
CA ARG A 137 38.36 1.09 1.32
C ARG A 137 39.41 0.35 2.17
N PRO A 138 39.09 0.06 3.45
CA PRO A 138 40.00 -0.65 4.35
C PRO A 138 40.36 -2.08 3.91
N ASP A 139 39.50 -2.74 3.14
CA ASP A 139 39.72 -4.11 2.62
C ASP A 139 40.60 -4.13 1.35
N GLY A 140 41.25 -3.02 1.00
CA GLY A 140 42.09 -2.91 -0.18
C GLY A 140 41.29 -2.79 -1.50
N SER A 141 39.95 -2.83 -1.48
CA SER A 141 39.13 -2.66 -2.69
C SER A 141 38.98 -1.19 -3.10
N TYR A 142 38.56 -0.98 -4.36
CA TYR A 142 38.18 0.33 -4.90
C TYR A 142 36.69 0.35 -5.22
N ALA A 143 35.95 1.10 -4.42
CA ALA A 143 34.57 1.49 -4.65
C ALA A 143 34.52 2.45 -5.84
N THR A 144 33.93 2.07 -6.96
CA THR A 144 33.81 2.98 -8.11
C THR A 144 32.84 4.12 -7.83
N LYS A 145 31.91 3.91 -6.88
CA LYS A 145 30.73 4.74 -6.65
C LYS A 145 29.80 4.82 -7.85
N ASP A 146 30.01 4.01 -8.88
CA ASP A 146 29.14 3.92 -10.04
C ASP A 146 28.09 2.83 -9.77
N LEU A 147 26.83 3.19 -10.00
CA LEU A 147 25.65 2.38 -9.76
C LEU A 147 25.14 1.77 -11.05
N PHE A 148 24.64 0.53 -10.95
CA PHE A 148 24.23 -0.28 -12.09
C PHE A 148 22.94 -1.05 -11.82
N GLU A 149 22.13 -1.20 -12.85
CA GLU A 149 20.96 -2.07 -12.88
C GLU A 149 21.30 -3.41 -13.53
N LYS A 150 20.84 -4.51 -12.94
CA LYS A 150 21.00 -5.84 -13.53
C LYS A 150 20.00 -6.04 -14.68
N HIS A 151 20.44 -6.60 -15.80
CA HIS A 151 19.52 -6.99 -16.88
C HIS A 151 18.54 -8.06 -16.39
N PRO A 152 17.22 -7.96 -16.69
CA PRO A 152 16.21 -8.88 -16.16
C PRO A 152 16.40 -10.33 -16.58
N THR A 153 16.91 -10.57 -17.79
CA THR A 153 17.03 -11.92 -18.36
C THR A 153 18.44 -12.35 -18.82
N LYS A 154 19.44 -11.44 -18.85
CA LYS A 154 20.78 -11.72 -19.38
C LYS A 154 21.80 -11.73 -18.23
N PRO A 155 22.44 -12.86 -17.93
CA PRO A 155 23.40 -12.92 -16.84
C PRO A 155 24.61 -12.03 -17.12
N ASN A 156 25.12 -11.37 -16.08
CA ASN A 156 26.29 -10.48 -16.14
C ASN A 156 26.16 -9.30 -17.12
N ALA A 157 24.94 -8.89 -17.47
CA ALA A 157 24.69 -7.66 -18.20
C ALA A 157 24.18 -6.58 -17.23
N TRP A 158 24.82 -5.41 -17.27
CA TRP A 158 24.64 -4.33 -16.31
C TRP A 158 24.44 -3.00 -17.03
N ARG A 159 23.36 -2.29 -16.75
CA ARG A 159 23.13 -0.94 -17.29
C ARG A 159 23.62 0.08 -16.28
N TYR A 160 24.45 1.02 -16.72
CA TYR A 160 24.86 2.13 -15.86
C TYR A 160 23.63 2.95 -15.47
N TYR A 161 23.49 3.22 -14.17
CA TYR A 161 22.36 3.95 -13.59
C TYR A 161 22.74 5.39 -13.26
N ALA A 162 23.69 5.59 -12.35
CA ALA A 162 24.16 6.91 -11.89
C ALA A 162 25.46 6.76 -11.08
N ARG A 163 26.06 7.87 -10.64
CA ARG A 163 27.04 7.82 -9.54
C ARG A 163 26.35 8.03 -8.20
N LEU A 164 26.80 7.31 -7.19
CA LEU A 164 26.36 7.41 -5.81
C LEU A 164 26.59 8.83 -5.23
N ASP A 165 27.67 9.50 -5.64
CA ASP A 165 27.96 10.88 -5.21
C ASP A 165 27.07 11.95 -5.91
N ASP A 166 26.36 11.59 -6.99
CA ASP A 166 25.54 12.52 -7.77
C ASP A 166 24.05 12.47 -7.39
N THR A 167 23.66 11.68 -6.38
CA THR A 167 22.28 11.64 -5.85
C THR A 167 22.02 12.78 -4.86
N LEU A 168 20.89 13.47 -5.00
CA LEU A 168 20.43 14.49 -4.03
C LEU A 168 19.49 13.85 -3.01
N VAL A 169 19.79 14.02 -1.72
CA VAL A 169 18.94 13.55 -0.62
C VAL A 169 18.13 14.72 -0.08
N LEU A 170 16.80 14.63 -0.13
CA LEU A 170 15.86 15.63 0.39
C LEU A 170 15.68 15.49 1.91
N GLU A 171 15.11 16.50 2.55
CA GLU A 171 14.85 16.54 4.01
C GLU A 171 13.95 15.39 4.49
N ASN A 172 13.00 14.96 3.66
CA ASN A 172 12.13 13.81 3.93
C ASN A 172 12.83 12.46 3.72
N GLY A 173 14.12 12.45 3.39
CA GLY A 173 14.93 11.26 3.14
C GLY A 173 14.79 10.69 1.73
N GLU A 174 13.93 11.27 0.88
CA GLU A 174 13.78 10.85 -0.51
C GLU A 174 15.04 11.18 -1.32
N LYS A 175 15.43 10.27 -2.21
CA LYS A 175 16.67 10.37 -2.97
C LYS A 175 16.35 10.60 -4.44
N ALA A 176 16.67 11.78 -4.93
CA ALA A 176 16.46 12.15 -6.33
C ALA A 176 17.73 12.03 -7.16
N ASN A 177 17.59 11.54 -8.39
CA ASN A 177 18.64 11.56 -9.39
C ASN A 177 18.55 12.86 -10.22
N PRO A 178 19.43 13.83 -9.99
CA PRO A 178 19.38 15.12 -10.68
C PRO A 178 19.84 15.07 -12.14
N LEU A 179 20.59 14.03 -12.54
CA LEU A 179 21.25 13.99 -13.85
C LEU A 179 20.25 13.88 -15.00
N ILE A 180 19.09 13.25 -14.75
CA ILE A 180 18.04 13.08 -15.76
C ILE A 180 17.42 14.44 -16.09
N ILE A 181 16.98 15.19 -15.06
CA ILE A 181 16.31 16.48 -15.25
C ILE A 181 17.28 17.56 -15.76
N GLU A 182 18.53 17.54 -15.30
CA GLU A 182 19.59 18.40 -15.84
C GLU A 182 19.88 18.08 -17.31
N GLY A 183 19.91 16.79 -17.68
CA GLY A 183 20.07 16.35 -19.06
C GLY A 183 18.93 16.81 -19.97
N VAL A 184 17.69 16.75 -19.47
CA VAL A 184 16.50 17.25 -20.19
C VAL A 184 16.60 18.76 -20.42
N ALA A 185 16.93 19.53 -19.38
CA ALA A 185 17.08 20.98 -19.50
C ALA A 185 18.23 21.37 -20.44
N ARG A 186 19.38 20.70 -20.34
CA ARG A 186 20.57 20.95 -21.18
C ARG A 186 20.35 20.62 -22.66
N ASN A 187 19.34 19.81 -23.01
CA ASN A 187 19.03 19.54 -24.41
C ASN A 187 18.36 20.74 -25.12
N HIS A 188 17.93 21.77 -24.40
CA HIS A 188 17.33 22.96 -24.99
C HIS A 188 18.41 23.94 -25.52
N PRO A 189 18.27 24.49 -26.74
CA PRO A 189 19.29 25.37 -27.36
C PRO A 189 19.63 26.65 -26.61
N ASP A 190 18.78 27.09 -25.69
CA ASP A 190 18.96 28.31 -24.88
C ASP A 190 19.72 28.07 -23.56
N VAL A 191 19.99 26.80 -23.21
CA VAL A 191 20.62 26.40 -21.94
C VAL A 191 22.05 25.95 -22.22
N GLY A 192 23.02 26.66 -21.65
CA GLY A 192 24.44 26.30 -21.71
C GLY A 192 24.80 25.20 -20.72
N GLU A 193 24.23 25.25 -19.51
CA GLU A 193 24.40 24.25 -18.47
C GLU A 193 23.17 24.21 -17.54
N ALA A 194 22.90 23.07 -16.92
CA ALA A 194 21.81 22.91 -15.94
C ALA A 194 22.31 22.17 -14.70
N ILE A 195 22.00 22.71 -13.52
CA ILE A 195 22.44 22.15 -12.23
C ILE A 195 21.26 22.13 -11.26
N ALA A 196 20.79 20.94 -10.90
CA ALA A 196 19.77 20.74 -9.88
C ALA A 196 20.37 20.84 -8.47
N PHE A 197 19.58 21.32 -7.53
CA PHE A 197 19.94 21.50 -6.13
C PHE A 197 18.78 21.10 -5.22
N GLY A 198 19.00 21.13 -3.91
CA GLY A 198 17.99 20.76 -2.90
C GLY A 198 18.42 19.67 -1.92
N ALA A 199 19.73 19.43 -1.76
CA ALA A 199 20.21 18.56 -0.70
C ALA A 199 19.75 19.09 0.67
N ASN A 200 19.13 18.24 1.49
CA ASN A 200 18.52 18.56 2.78
C ASN A 200 17.43 19.65 2.70
N LYS A 201 16.71 19.73 1.59
CA LYS A 201 15.55 20.61 1.40
C LYS A 201 14.29 19.79 1.12
N ASP A 202 13.11 20.41 1.23
CA ASP A 202 11.81 19.73 1.09
C ASP A 202 11.49 19.29 -0.36
N ARG A 203 12.17 19.87 -1.35
CA ARG A 203 12.00 19.61 -2.80
C ARG A 203 13.26 19.99 -3.58
N LEU A 204 13.34 19.60 -4.84
CA LEU A 204 14.41 20.00 -5.76
C LEU A 204 14.18 21.38 -6.38
N GLY A 205 15.28 22.06 -6.72
CA GLY A 205 15.31 23.20 -7.63
C GLY A 205 16.33 23.04 -8.74
N LEU A 206 16.32 23.95 -9.71
CA LEU A 206 17.16 23.90 -10.92
C LEU A 206 17.75 25.26 -11.25
N PHE A 207 19.08 25.33 -11.39
CA PHE A 207 19.75 26.43 -12.06
C PHE A 207 19.86 26.15 -13.57
N LEU A 208 19.53 27.15 -14.38
CA LEU A 208 19.77 27.16 -15.83
C LEU A 208 20.80 28.23 -16.17
N VAL A 209 22.00 27.83 -16.59
CA VAL A 209 23.01 28.77 -17.11
C VAL A 209 22.66 29.10 -18.55
N ARG A 210 22.46 30.39 -18.85
CA ARG A 210 22.09 30.89 -20.18
C ARG A 210 23.16 30.55 -21.24
N ALA A 211 22.72 30.08 -22.41
CA ALA A 211 23.61 29.87 -23.55
C ALA A 211 23.98 31.20 -24.25
N ALA A 212 25.17 31.27 -24.87
CA ALA A 212 25.68 32.48 -25.52
C ALA A 212 24.82 32.99 -26.70
N ASN A 213 24.05 32.10 -27.34
CA ASN A 213 23.09 32.41 -28.40
C ASN A 213 21.73 32.91 -27.88
N ALA A 214 21.48 32.84 -26.57
CA ALA A 214 20.21 33.23 -25.93
C ALA A 214 20.31 34.55 -25.15
N LEU A 215 21.30 35.40 -25.44
CA LEU A 215 21.53 36.68 -24.73
C LEU A 215 20.38 37.69 -24.87
N SER A 216 19.57 37.59 -25.94
CA SER A 216 18.45 38.51 -26.20
C SER A 216 17.13 38.11 -25.55
N LYS A 217 17.07 36.94 -24.89
CA LYS A 217 15.86 36.42 -24.24
C LYS A 217 15.80 36.85 -22.77
N THR A 218 14.62 36.99 -22.18
CA THR A 218 14.48 37.18 -20.72
C THR A 218 14.69 35.87 -19.96
N ASP A 219 14.73 35.90 -18.62
CA ASP A 219 14.80 34.68 -17.80
C ASP A 219 13.49 33.88 -17.93
N GLU A 220 12.33 34.54 -17.84
CA GLU A 220 11.02 33.95 -18.10
C GLU A 220 10.90 33.28 -19.47
N GLU A 221 11.39 33.92 -20.54
CA GLU A 221 11.32 33.35 -21.90
C GLU A 221 12.13 32.04 -22.01
N ILE A 222 13.24 31.93 -21.27
CA ILE A 222 14.03 30.69 -21.20
C ILE A 222 13.28 29.63 -20.38
N ILE A 223 12.73 30.00 -19.23
CA ILE A 223 11.94 29.08 -18.39
C ILE A 223 10.74 28.56 -19.18
N ASP A 224 10.00 29.41 -19.89
CA ASP A 224 8.86 29.04 -20.74
C ASP A 224 9.23 28.05 -21.83
N ALA A 225 10.40 28.22 -22.45
CA ALA A 225 10.85 27.33 -23.50
C ALA A 225 11.29 25.94 -22.96
N VAL A 226 11.89 25.90 -21.76
CA VAL A 226 12.48 24.69 -21.17
C VAL A 226 11.45 23.90 -20.33
N PHE A 227 10.53 24.58 -19.65
CA PHE A 227 9.63 23.98 -18.66
C PHE A 227 8.73 22.86 -19.22
N PRO A 228 8.17 22.91 -20.45
CA PRO A 228 7.39 21.80 -20.99
C PRO A 228 8.17 20.47 -21.06
N ALA A 229 9.48 20.53 -21.31
CA ALA A 229 10.34 19.35 -21.30
C ALA A 229 10.59 18.84 -19.87
N ILE A 230 10.78 19.76 -18.91
CA ILE A 230 10.91 19.46 -17.48
C ILE A 230 9.60 18.84 -16.95
N GLU A 231 8.44 19.38 -17.30
CA GLU A 231 7.13 18.88 -16.89
C GLU A 231 6.86 17.46 -17.42
N LYS A 232 7.22 17.20 -18.68
CA LYS A 232 7.18 15.85 -19.22
C LYS A 232 8.11 14.89 -18.46
N CYS A 233 9.30 15.35 -18.09
CA CYS A 233 10.22 14.57 -17.27
C CYS A 233 9.70 14.35 -15.84
N ASN A 234 8.99 15.32 -15.26
CA ASN A 234 8.32 15.18 -13.97
C ASN A 234 7.24 14.09 -14.04
N ALA A 235 6.42 14.06 -15.10
CA ALA A 235 5.36 13.05 -15.25
C ALA A 235 5.88 11.59 -15.20
N ASP A 236 7.10 11.37 -15.70
CA ASP A 236 7.76 10.05 -15.69
C ASP A 236 8.65 9.82 -14.44
N SER A 237 8.74 10.80 -13.53
CA SER A 237 9.57 10.76 -12.33
C SER A 237 8.73 10.68 -11.04
N PRO A 238 9.29 10.11 -9.94
CA PRO A 238 8.63 10.16 -8.63
C PRO A 238 8.31 11.59 -8.20
N SER A 239 7.18 11.77 -7.51
CA SER A 239 6.67 13.10 -7.13
C SER A 239 7.62 13.95 -6.30
N TYR A 240 8.52 13.33 -5.51
CA TYR A 240 9.55 14.03 -4.75
C TYR A 240 10.69 14.61 -5.61
N ALA A 241 10.89 14.08 -6.83
CA ALA A 241 11.91 14.56 -7.76
C ALA A 241 11.37 15.61 -8.74
N HIS A 242 10.12 16.05 -8.57
CA HIS A 242 9.50 17.05 -9.44
C HIS A 242 10.12 18.42 -9.22
N ILE A 243 10.51 19.09 -10.30
CA ILE A 243 10.93 20.50 -10.28
C ILE A 243 9.75 21.35 -10.73
N SER A 244 9.24 22.19 -9.82
CA SER A 244 8.19 23.14 -10.15
C SER A 244 8.78 24.41 -10.75
N ARG A 245 7.97 25.14 -11.52
CA ARG A 245 8.40 26.34 -12.25
C ARG A 245 9.03 27.40 -11.34
N ASP A 246 8.48 27.57 -10.13
CA ASP A 246 8.95 28.50 -9.11
C ASP A 246 10.30 28.11 -8.49
N MET A 247 10.79 26.90 -8.75
CA MET A 247 12.09 26.40 -8.26
C MET A 247 13.18 26.47 -9.34
N ILE A 248 12.94 27.15 -10.46
CA ILE A 248 13.90 27.31 -11.55
C ILE A 248 14.46 28.72 -11.51
N GLN A 249 15.79 28.84 -11.46
CA GLN A 249 16.49 30.12 -11.50
C GLN A 249 17.47 30.16 -12.68
N VAL A 250 17.41 31.23 -13.48
CA VAL A 250 18.31 31.43 -14.61
C VAL A 250 19.55 32.20 -14.15
N LEU A 251 20.73 31.75 -14.57
CA LEU A 251 22.02 32.37 -14.30
C LEU A 251 22.60 32.99 -15.59
N PRO A 252 23.35 34.11 -15.50
CA PRO A 252 24.00 34.74 -16.65
C PRO A 252 24.92 33.80 -17.45
N SER A 253 25.13 34.09 -18.74
CA SER A 253 25.96 33.24 -19.61
C SER A 253 27.45 33.25 -19.26
N ASP A 254 27.91 34.28 -18.55
CA ASP A 254 29.29 34.44 -18.06
C ASP A 254 29.48 33.92 -16.63
N THR A 255 28.49 33.19 -16.09
CA THR A 255 28.57 32.57 -14.75
C THR A 255 29.81 31.67 -14.63
N VAL A 256 30.68 32.00 -13.69
CA VAL A 256 31.89 31.23 -13.42
C VAL A 256 31.61 30.17 -12.36
N TYR A 257 31.81 28.90 -12.71
CA TYR A 257 31.72 27.76 -11.80
C TYR A 257 32.87 26.78 -12.01
N ARG A 258 33.20 25.99 -10.98
CA ARG A 258 34.29 25.02 -11.06
C ARG A 258 33.87 23.80 -11.88
N ALA A 259 34.69 23.43 -12.85
CA ALA A 259 34.50 22.27 -13.71
C ALA A 259 35.75 21.37 -13.72
N THR A 260 35.59 20.11 -14.09
CA THR A 260 36.71 19.16 -14.29
C THR A 260 37.46 19.45 -15.59
N ASP A 261 38.61 18.81 -15.80
CA ASP A 261 39.37 18.89 -17.07
C ASP A 261 38.56 18.43 -18.31
N LYS A 262 37.43 17.75 -18.09
CA LYS A 262 36.48 17.30 -19.12
C LYS A 262 35.31 18.29 -19.34
N GLY A 263 35.31 19.44 -18.67
CA GLY A 263 34.29 20.48 -18.78
C GLY A 263 33.00 20.21 -18.00
N THR A 264 32.95 19.20 -17.13
CA THR A 264 31.76 18.88 -16.31
C THR A 264 31.76 19.64 -14.99
N VAL A 265 30.60 20.14 -14.55
CA VAL A 265 30.44 20.85 -13.27
C VAL A 265 30.87 20.00 -12.08
N ILE A 266 31.64 20.56 -11.15
CA ILE A 266 31.94 19.96 -9.85
C ILE A 266 30.82 20.36 -8.88
N ARG A 267 29.77 19.54 -8.74
CA ARG A 267 28.53 19.85 -7.96
C ARG A 267 28.80 20.34 -6.54
N SER A 268 29.66 19.66 -5.80
CA SER A 268 29.97 20.02 -4.40
C SER A 268 30.64 21.40 -4.28
N ALA A 269 31.42 21.80 -5.29
CA ALA A 269 31.96 23.14 -5.38
C ALA A 269 30.88 24.15 -5.78
N PHE A 270 30.01 23.80 -6.73
CA PHE A 270 28.88 24.63 -7.14
C PHE A 270 27.95 24.94 -5.96
N TYR A 271 27.54 23.94 -5.18
CA TYR A 271 26.66 24.16 -4.02
C TYR A 271 27.28 25.07 -2.98
N ARG A 272 28.58 24.95 -2.74
CA ARG A 272 29.29 25.86 -1.83
C ARG A 272 29.34 27.29 -2.37
N ASP A 273 29.61 27.45 -3.66
CA ASP A 273 29.78 28.77 -4.28
C ASP A 273 28.44 29.51 -4.47
N PHE A 274 27.33 28.77 -4.61
CA PHE A 274 25.98 29.29 -4.88
C PHE A 274 25.01 29.08 -3.70
N ASN A 275 25.53 28.84 -2.48
CA ASN A 275 24.70 28.50 -1.33
C ASN A 275 23.68 29.60 -0.98
N GLU A 276 24.09 30.88 -1.04
CA GLU A 276 23.19 32.00 -0.74
C GLU A 276 22.01 32.08 -1.71
N GLN A 277 22.24 31.86 -3.00
CA GLN A 277 21.18 31.83 -4.02
C GLN A 277 20.26 30.62 -3.83
N ILE A 278 20.83 29.46 -3.49
CA ILE A 278 20.04 28.26 -3.16
C ILE A 278 19.10 28.57 -2.00
N GLU A 279 19.61 29.12 -0.90
CA GLU A 279 18.79 29.48 0.26
C GLU A 279 17.71 30.51 -0.09
N GLN A 280 18.03 31.53 -0.89
CA GLN A 280 17.05 32.52 -1.35
C GLN A 280 15.89 31.91 -2.14
N VAL A 281 16.14 30.91 -3.00
CA VAL A 281 15.06 30.22 -3.73
C VAL A 281 14.08 29.53 -2.78
N TYR A 282 14.58 28.94 -1.68
CA TYR A 282 13.71 28.31 -0.68
C TYR A 282 13.03 29.35 0.24
N GLU A 283 13.71 30.42 0.62
CA GLU A 283 13.15 31.49 1.46
C GLU A 283 12.07 32.30 0.73
N GLN A 284 12.22 32.53 -0.59
CA GLN A 284 11.17 33.14 -1.42
C GLN A 284 9.92 32.25 -1.54
N GLY A 285 10.06 30.93 -1.31
CA GLY A 285 8.97 29.96 -1.28
C GLY A 285 8.04 30.06 -0.06
N ASP A 286 8.48 30.77 0.99
CA ASP A 286 7.75 31.02 2.25
C ASP A 286 7.06 32.39 2.30
N ALA A 287 7.07 33.16 1.19
CA ALA A 287 6.33 34.41 1.11
C ALA A 287 4.82 34.16 1.28
N THR A 288 4.22 34.78 2.30
CA THR A 288 2.77 34.86 2.43
C THR A 288 2.21 35.64 1.25
N GLY A 289 1.20 35.11 0.58
CA GLY A 289 0.58 35.83 -0.53
C GLY A 289 -0.05 37.15 -0.06
N ASP A 290 -0.13 38.14 -0.94
CA ASP A 290 -0.70 39.45 -0.60
C ASP A 290 -2.23 39.49 -0.75
N ARG A 291 -2.84 38.42 -1.28
CA ARG A 291 -4.25 38.42 -1.65
C ARG A 291 -5.13 38.36 -0.41
N VAL A 292 -5.98 39.37 -0.23
CA VAL A 292 -7.00 39.41 0.81
C VAL A 292 -8.31 38.92 0.20
N LEU A 293 -8.80 37.77 0.65
CA LEU A 293 -10.13 37.25 0.31
C LEU A 293 -10.99 37.21 1.58
N GLU A 294 -12.29 37.49 1.46
CA GLU A 294 -13.23 37.50 2.58
C GLU A 294 -14.53 36.79 2.24
N GLY A 295 -15.21 36.29 3.27
CA GLY A 295 -16.55 35.70 3.17
C GLY A 295 -16.66 34.64 2.08
N THR A 296 -17.61 34.82 1.17
CA THR A 296 -17.91 33.87 0.10
C THR A 296 -16.77 33.69 -0.89
N GLU A 297 -15.96 34.72 -1.16
CA GLU A 297 -14.80 34.59 -2.06
C GLU A 297 -13.69 33.73 -1.47
N LEU A 298 -13.46 33.85 -0.15
CA LEU A 298 -12.51 33.00 0.56
C LEU A 298 -12.98 31.53 0.57
N ASN A 299 -14.27 31.29 0.84
CA ASN A 299 -14.84 29.94 0.79
C ASN A 299 -14.75 29.32 -0.61
N MET A 300 -15.02 30.09 -1.67
CA MET A 300 -14.87 29.61 -3.05
C MET A 300 -13.41 29.26 -3.37
N PHE A 301 -12.47 30.13 -3.02
CA PHE A 301 -11.04 29.87 -3.24
C PHE A 301 -10.57 28.60 -2.52
N LEU A 302 -10.96 28.42 -1.26
CA LEU A 302 -10.63 27.23 -0.48
C LEU A 302 -11.27 25.97 -1.06
N ARG A 303 -12.51 26.07 -1.57
CA ARG A 303 -13.19 24.97 -2.27
C ARG A 303 -12.46 24.58 -3.55
N GLU A 304 -12.10 25.55 -4.39
CA GLU A 304 -11.39 25.30 -5.66
C GLU A 304 -10.00 24.72 -5.40
N SER A 305 -9.26 25.28 -4.45
CA SER A 305 -7.94 24.77 -4.03
C SER A 305 -8.03 23.35 -3.49
N LEU A 306 -9.09 23.02 -2.74
CA LEU A 306 -9.33 21.67 -2.24
C LEU A 306 -9.60 20.69 -3.38
N LEU A 307 -10.44 21.06 -4.36
CA LEU A 307 -10.75 20.21 -5.52
C LEU A 307 -9.53 20.05 -6.45
N GLU A 308 -8.64 21.03 -6.50
CA GLU A 308 -7.36 20.95 -7.23
C GLU A 308 -6.43 19.89 -6.61
N VAL A 309 -6.25 19.91 -5.28
CA VAL A 309 -5.35 18.95 -4.62
C VAL A 309 -5.96 17.56 -4.44
N ALA A 310 -7.29 17.47 -4.44
CA ALA A 310 -8.05 16.25 -4.24
C ALA A 310 -9.15 16.08 -5.31
N PRO A 311 -8.77 15.82 -6.58
CA PRO A 311 -9.70 15.76 -7.72
C PRO A 311 -10.68 14.59 -7.65
N THR A 312 -10.43 13.61 -6.78
CA THR A 312 -11.31 12.45 -6.55
C THR A 312 -12.53 12.79 -5.69
N ILE A 313 -12.58 13.97 -5.06
CA ILE A 313 -13.72 14.39 -4.26
C ILE A 313 -14.92 14.67 -5.16
N ASN A 314 -16.06 14.07 -4.86
CA ASN A 314 -17.32 14.41 -5.51
C ASN A 314 -17.81 15.77 -5.01
N SER A 315 -17.76 16.78 -5.88
CA SER A 315 -18.17 18.15 -5.56
C SER A 315 -19.63 18.28 -5.12
N ALA A 316 -20.50 17.35 -5.52
CA ALA A 316 -21.91 17.34 -5.12
C ALA A 316 -22.13 17.10 -3.61
N VAL A 317 -21.15 16.51 -2.91
CA VAL A 317 -21.23 16.17 -1.48
C VAL A 317 -20.49 17.19 -0.60
N LEU A 318 -19.74 18.13 -1.21
CA LEU A 318 -18.87 19.08 -0.52
C LEU A 318 -19.61 20.39 -0.20
N ASN A 319 -20.10 20.53 1.03
CA ASN A 319 -20.57 21.82 1.58
C ASN A 319 -19.49 22.50 2.45
N ASP A 320 -19.67 23.78 2.79
CA ASP A 320 -18.64 24.58 3.48
C ASP A 320 -18.31 24.04 4.89
N THR A 321 -19.25 23.31 5.51
CA THR A 321 -19.09 22.72 6.85
C THR A 321 -18.62 21.27 6.83
N THR A 322 -18.44 20.65 5.65
CA THR A 322 -18.08 19.24 5.54
C THR A 322 -16.64 19.02 6.01
N ASP A 323 -16.43 17.97 6.82
CA ASP A 323 -15.08 17.53 7.20
C ASP A 323 -14.39 16.92 5.96
N VAL A 324 -13.29 17.51 5.54
CA VAL A 324 -12.58 17.13 4.30
C VAL A 324 -11.95 15.73 4.41
N PHE A 325 -11.57 15.28 5.61
CA PHE A 325 -11.02 13.94 5.83
C PHE A 325 -12.08 12.85 5.70
N SER A 326 -13.34 13.17 5.99
CA SER A 326 -14.47 12.28 5.71
C SER A 326 -14.63 11.97 4.22
N LEU A 327 -14.17 12.88 3.34
CA LEU A 327 -14.20 12.76 1.88
C LEU A 327 -12.96 12.09 1.30
N GLY A 328 -12.06 11.60 2.15
CA GLY A 328 -10.86 10.87 1.73
C GLY A 328 -9.63 11.75 1.51
N VAL A 329 -9.62 12.98 2.01
CA VAL A 329 -8.41 13.80 2.04
C VAL A 329 -7.34 13.15 2.90
N ASP A 330 -6.12 13.04 2.38
CA ASP A 330 -4.96 12.50 3.09
C ASP A 330 -3.97 13.59 3.54
N SER A 331 -2.94 13.19 4.31
CA SER A 331 -1.92 14.10 4.83
C SER A 331 -1.13 14.83 3.73
N LEU A 332 -0.89 14.18 2.58
CA LEU A 332 -0.15 14.81 1.48
C LEU A 332 -0.99 15.90 0.82
N GLN A 333 -2.28 15.63 0.61
CA GLN A 333 -3.25 16.59 0.11
C GLN A 333 -3.43 17.76 1.08
N SER A 334 -3.47 17.51 2.41
CA SER A 334 -3.49 18.56 3.43
C SER A 334 -2.26 19.47 3.37
N ILE A 335 -1.06 18.90 3.20
CA ILE A 335 0.19 19.67 3.06
C ILE A 335 0.13 20.56 1.80
N ARG A 336 -0.33 20.01 0.67
CA ARG A 336 -0.49 20.77 -0.59
C ARG A 336 -1.51 21.90 -0.43
N LEU A 337 -2.66 21.65 0.17
CA LEU A 337 -3.70 22.66 0.39
C LEU A 337 -3.18 23.79 1.28
N ARG A 338 -2.54 23.47 2.41
CA ARG A 338 -1.90 24.46 3.28
C ARG A 338 -0.90 25.33 2.51
N LYS A 339 -0.12 24.72 1.62
CA LYS A 339 0.86 25.45 0.80
C LYS A 339 0.19 26.44 -0.15
N ILE A 340 -0.88 26.03 -0.83
CA ILE A 340 -1.67 26.92 -1.72
C ILE A 340 -2.22 28.11 -0.92
N ILE A 341 -2.80 27.84 0.25
CA ILE A 341 -3.32 28.87 1.16
C ILE A 341 -2.20 29.84 1.57
N THR A 342 -1.07 29.32 2.04
CA THR A 342 0.06 30.12 2.53
C THR A 342 0.64 31.01 1.42
N LYS A 343 0.83 30.47 0.21
CA LYS A 343 1.40 31.20 -0.92
C LYS A 343 0.45 32.23 -1.53
N THR A 344 -0.85 32.07 -1.34
CA THR A 344 -1.85 32.91 -2.02
C THR A 344 -2.46 33.96 -1.12
N LEU A 345 -2.75 33.62 0.14
CA LEU A 345 -3.55 34.45 1.03
C LEU A 345 -2.72 35.21 2.06
N ASN A 346 -3.14 36.44 2.32
CA ASN A 346 -2.57 37.27 3.38
C ASN A 346 -3.16 36.86 4.75
N VAL A 347 -2.30 36.31 5.61
CA VAL A 347 -2.61 35.90 6.99
C VAL A 347 -2.12 36.89 8.05
N GLY A 348 -1.89 38.15 7.68
CA GLY A 348 -1.59 39.24 8.64
C GLY A 348 -0.20 39.18 9.27
N GLY A 349 0.78 38.58 8.60
CA GLY A 349 2.14 38.37 9.14
C GLY A 349 2.25 37.26 10.18
N GLN A 350 1.15 36.54 10.46
CA GLN A 350 1.13 35.34 11.29
C GLN A 350 1.48 34.08 10.47
N ARG A 351 1.80 32.97 11.15
CA ARG A 351 2.11 31.69 10.48
C ARG A 351 0.95 30.70 10.64
N LEU A 352 0.57 30.05 9.55
CA LEU A 352 -0.34 28.91 9.59
C LEU A 352 0.34 27.71 10.25
N SER A 353 -0.35 27.04 11.18
CA SER A 353 0.11 25.79 11.80
C SER A 353 0.48 24.75 10.74
N GLN A 354 1.49 23.91 11.01
CA GLN A 354 1.83 22.78 10.12
C GLN A 354 0.66 21.79 10.00
N ASN A 355 -0.17 21.70 11.04
CA ASN A 355 -1.36 20.85 11.08
C ASN A 355 -2.65 21.62 10.76
N PHE A 356 -2.56 22.81 10.15
CA PHE A 356 -3.69 23.72 9.94
C PHE A 356 -4.95 23.03 9.38
N VAL A 357 -4.82 22.19 8.34
CA VAL A 357 -5.98 21.50 7.76
C VAL A 357 -6.55 20.43 8.71
N PHE A 358 -5.73 19.81 9.56
CA PHE A 358 -6.18 18.86 10.59
C PHE A 358 -6.90 19.56 11.75
N GLU A 359 -6.44 20.74 12.13
CA GLU A 359 -7.03 21.59 13.17
C GLU A 359 -8.34 22.21 12.69
N HIS A 360 -8.41 22.59 11.40
CA HIS A 360 -9.55 23.24 10.78
C HIS A 360 -10.05 22.41 9.58
N PRO A 361 -10.70 21.26 9.80
CA PRO A 361 -10.97 20.26 8.77
C PRO A 361 -12.13 20.58 7.83
N SER A 362 -12.62 21.82 7.76
CA SER A 362 -13.69 22.23 6.82
C SER A 362 -13.38 23.56 6.16
N ILE A 363 -13.98 23.82 4.99
CA ILE A 363 -13.80 25.07 4.25
C ILE A 363 -14.13 26.27 5.15
N GLN A 364 -15.26 26.21 5.86
CA GLN A 364 -15.68 27.28 6.76
C GLN A 364 -14.69 27.49 7.90
N ARG A 365 -14.24 26.43 8.57
CA ARG A 365 -13.28 26.57 9.69
C ARG A 365 -11.92 27.08 9.22
N MET A 366 -11.47 26.67 8.04
CA MET A 366 -10.25 27.22 7.44
C MET A 366 -10.42 28.71 7.14
N ALA A 367 -11.56 29.11 6.57
CA ALA A 367 -11.85 30.51 6.26
C ALA A 367 -11.92 31.38 7.52
N ASP A 368 -12.58 30.89 8.56
CA ASP A 368 -12.71 31.56 9.86
C ASP A 368 -11.33 31.77 10.50
N GLU A 369 -10.48 30.73 10.51
CA GLU A 369 -9.14 30.82 11.08
C GLU A 369 -8.21 31.74 10.26
N ILE A 370 -8.25 31.66 8.93
CA ILE A 370 -7.48 32.57 8.05
C ILE A 370 -7.90 34.02 8.33
N THR A 371 -9.20 34.28 8.47
CA THR A 371 -9.73 35.60 8.79
C THR A 371 -9.26 36.06 10.18
N ARG A 372 -9.30 35.18 11.18
CA ARG A 372 -8.82 35.45 12.54
C ARG A 372 -7.35 35.83 12.57
N LEU A 373 -6.49 35.01 11.93
CA LEU A 373 -5.05 35.25 11.83
C LEU A 373 -4.76 36.57 11.13
N ARG A 374 -5.44 36.87 10.03
CA ARG A 374 -5.28 38.12 9.29
C ARG A 374 -5.66 39.35 10.11
N LEU A 375 -6.76 39.28 10.84
CA LEU A 375 -7.25 40.41 11.66
C LEU A 375 -6.50 40.55 12.99
N GLY A 376 -5.60 39.62 13.33
CA GLY A 376 -4.88 39.62 14.60
C GLY A 376 -5.81 39.46 15.80
N LEU A 377 -6.95 38.80 15.62
CA LEU A 377 -7.92 38.56 16.68
C LEU A 377 -7.38 37.49 17.64
N ASP A 378 -7.57 37.70 18.93
CA ASP A 378 -7.34 36.65 19.93
C ASP A 378 -8.17 35.41 19.57
N ALA A 379 -7.64 34.21 19.86
CA ALA A 379 -8.39 32.98 19.67
C ALA A 379 -9.73 33.11 20.42
N ASP A 380 -10.85 32.94 19.70
CA ASP A 380 -12.14 32.74 20.36
C ASP A 380 -11.95 31.62 21.40
N LYS A 381 -12.63 31.74 22.53
CA LYS A 381 -12.64 30.65 23.52
C LYS A 381 -13.27 29.43 22.85
N GLU A 382 -12.42 28.54 22.31
CA GLU A 382 -12.87 27.25 21.82
C GLU A 382 -13.66 26.57 22.94
N ILE A 383 -14.79 25.98 22.56
CA ILE A 383 -15.59 25.15 23.45
C ILE A 383 -14.64 24.11 24.04
N PRO A 384 -14.50 24.02 25.39
CA PRO A 384 -13.64 23.03 26.03
C PRO A 384 -13.90 21.64 25.47
N ILE A 385 -12.85 20.86 25.26
CA ILE A 385 -12.97 19.56 24.59
C ILE A 385 -13.95 18.63 25.32
N GLU A 386 -14.03 18.71 26.65
CA GLU A 386 -14.98 17.98 27.46
C GLU A 386 -16.44 18.39 27.18
N GLU A 387 -16.70 19.66 26.87
CA GLU A 387 -18.02 20.14 26.47
C GLU A 387 -18.37 19.65 25.05
N GLN A 388 -17.42 19.66 24.11
CA GLN A 388 -17.62 19.05 22.78
C GLN A 388 -17.94 17.55 22.90
N MET A 389 -17.21 16.83 23.76
CA MET A 389 -17.48 15.42 24.07
C MET A 389 -18.88 15.25 24.65
N SER A 390 -19.30 16.08 25.60
CA SER A 390 -20.65 16.02 26.17
C SER A 390 -21.73 16.25 25.11
N GLN A 391 -21.55 17.24 24.23
CA GLN A 391 -22.49 17.54 23.15
C GLN A 391 -22.65 16.34 22.19
N LEU A 392 -21.56 15.67 21.83
CA LEU A 392 -21.60 14.45 21.01
C LEU A 392 -22.27 13.28 21.74
N ILE A 393 -21.97 13.09 23.03
CA ILE A 393 -22.64 12.06 23.84
C ILE A 393 -24.16 12.30 23.82
N ASP A 394 -24.60 13.53 24.06
CA ASP A 394 -26.03 13.86 24.08
C ASP A 394 -26.66 13.71 22.70
N LYS A 395 -26.01 14.22 21.64
CA LYS A 395 -26.48 14.09 20.25
C LYS A 395 -26.76 12.64 19.86
N TYR A 396 -25.86 11.72 20.19
CA TYR A 396 -25.96 10.32 19.75
C TYR A 396 -26.59 9.37 20.77
N SER A 397 -26.92 9.82 21.99
CA SER A 397 -27.57 9.00 23.01
C SER A 397 -29.08 9.25 23.16
N ASN A 398 -29.63 10.21 22.43
CA ASN A 398 -31.06 10.52 22.48
C ASN A 398 -31.85 9.69 21.46
N ASN A 399 -33.11 9.40 21.78
CA ASN A 399 -34.08 8.77 20.87
C ASN A 399 -33.64 7.41 20.28
N PHE A 400 -33.12 6.49 21.09
CA PHE A 400 -32.87 5.11 20.64
C PHE A 400 -34.15 4.46 20.09
N LYS A 401 -34.02 3.60 19.08
CA LYS A 401 -35.16 2.83 18.58
C LYS A 401 -35.72 1.92 19.67
N ALA A 402 -37.03 1.77 19.71
CA ALA A 402 -37.67 0.75 20.54
C ALA A 402 -37.61 -0.60 19.80
N HIS A 403 -37.00 -1.60 20.43
CA HIS A 403 -37.03 -2.97 19.92
C HIS A 403 -38.45 -3.54 19.99
N ILE A 404 -38.84 -4.26 18.95
CA ILE A 404 -40.14 -4.95 18.86
C ILE A 404 -39.87 -6.45 19.02
N PRO A 405 -40.22 -7.07 20.15
CA PRO A 405 -40.00 -8.50 20.37
C PRO A 405 -40.77 -9.36 19.37
N VAL A 406 -40.06 -10.32 18.75
CA VAL A 406 -40.64 -11.32 17.83
C VAL A 406 -40.29 -12.72 18.34
N PRO A 407 -41.19 -13.73 18.22
CA PRO A 407 -40.86 -15.10 18.58
C PRO A 407 -39.60 -15.60 17.88
N GLN A 408 -38.78 -16.38 18.59
CA GLN A 408 -37.55 -16.91 18.03
C GLN A 408 -37.87 -17.87 16.88
N THR A 409 -37.42 -17.53 15.67
CA THR A 409 -37.65 -18.34 14.45
C THR A 409 -36.43 -19.16 14.05
N VAL A 410 -35.24 -18.83 14.59
CA VAL A 410 -33.98 -19.43 14.17
C VAL A 410 -33.08 -19.76 15.36
N ASN A 411 -32.46 -20.95 15.32
CA ASN A 411 -31.46 -21.40 16.28
C ASN A 411 -30.03 -21.05 15.80
N GLY A 412 -29.10 -21.03 16.75
CA GLY A 412 -27.69 -20.74 16.53
C GLY A 412 -27.37 -19.24 16.45
N GLU A 413 -26.10 -18.92 16.64
CA GLU A 413 -25.54 -17.58 16.64
C GLU A 413 -25.27 -17.10 15.21
N ARG A 414 -25.65 -15.85 14.93
CA ARG A 414 -25.26 -15.15 13.70
C ARG A 414 -24.79 -13.75 14.05
N ILE A 415 -23.50 -13.54 13.88
CA ILE A 415 -22.79 -12.44 14.53
C ILE A 415 -22.28 -11.50 13.45
N ALA A 416 -22.58 -10.21 13.56
CA ALA A 416 -21.94 -9.22 12.72
C ALA A 416 -20.61 -8.77 13.35
N VAL A 417 -19.55 -8.76 12.55
CA VAL A 417 -18.22 -8.28 12.95
C VAL A 417 -17.87 -7.10 12.05
N THR A 418 -17.58 -5.96 12.65
CA THR A 418 -16.96 -4.83 11.94
C THR A 418 -15.45 -4.89 12.14
N GLY A 419 -14.68 -4.43 11.15
CA GLY A 419 -13.22 -4.40 11.26
C GLY A 419 -12.55 -5.75 11.00
N ALA A 420 -13.25 -6.68 10.33
CA ALA A 420 -12.73 -7.99 9.91
C ALA A 420 -11.45 -7.94 9.05
N THR A 421 -11.17 -6.78 8.44
CA THR A 421 -9.95 -6.51 7.67
C THR A 421 -8.75 -6.05 8.53
N GLY A 422 -8.96 -5.80 9.82
CA GLY A 422 -7.92 -5.47 10.80
C GLY A 422 -7.47 -6.69 11.60
N SER A 423 -6.43 -6.52 12.43
CA SER A 423 -5.80 -7.64 13.15
C SER A 423 -6.74 -8.39 14.09
N LEU A 424 -7.37 -7.67 15.03
CA LEU A 424 -8.32 -8.27 15.97
C LEU A 424 -9.55 -8.85 15.26
N GLY A 425 -10.11 -8.14 14.28
CA GLY A 425 -11.29 -8.59 13.55
C GLY A 425 -11.06 -9.87 12.75
N ALA A 426 -9.88 -10.05 12.16
CA ALA A 426 -9.54 -11.29 11.45
C ALA A 426 -9.53 -12.50 12.39
N HIS A 427 -8.92 -12.35 13.58
CA HIS A 427 -8.90 -13.41 14.60
C HIS A 427 -10.29 -13.72 15.15
N LEU A 428 -11.13 -12.69 15.34
CA LEU A 428 -12.53 -12.87 15.73
C LEU A 428 -13.29 -13.70 14.69
N VAL A 429 -13.20 -13.34 13.41
CA VAL A 429 -13.87 -14.09 12.34
C VAL A 429 -13.40 -15.54 12.30
N ALA A 430 -12.08 -15.76 12.31
CA ALA A 430 -11.50 -17.11 12.25
C ALA A 430 -11.94 -18.01 13.41
N GLN A 431 -11.97 -17.48 14.64
CA GLN A 431 -12.40 -18.25 15.81
C GLN A 431 -13.92 -18.46 15.84
N LEU A 432 -14.72 -17.44 15.50
CA LEU A 432 -16.18 -17.55 15.49
C LEU A 432 -16.67 -18.61 14.52
N VAL A 433 -16.14 -18.67 13.30
CA VAL A 433 -16.63 -19.64 12.31
C VAL A 433 -16.33 -21.09 12.68
N GLN A 434 -15.31 -21.35 13.50
CA GLN A 434 -14.99 -22.70 13.97
C GLN A 434 -15.91 -23.17 15.12
N MET A 435 -16.69 -22.27 15.72
CA MET A 435 -17.65 -22.63 16.77
C MET A 435 -18.89 -23.31 16.18
N GLU A 436 -19.30 -24.45 16.75
CA GLU A 436 -20.47 -25.22 16.28
C GLU A 436 -21.77 -24.42 16.38
N GLN A 437 -21.96 -23.66 17.46
CA GLN A 437 -23.15 -22.85 17.68
C GLN A 437 -23.23 -21.62 16.76
N VAL A 438 -22.12 -21.24 16.11
CA VAL A 438 -22.09 -20.10 15.17
C VAL A 438 -22.37 -20.60 13.76
N HIS A 439 -23.46 -20.10 13.20
CA HIS A 439 -23.93 -20.49 11.86
C HIS A 439 -23.55 -19.47 10.79
N THR A 440 -23.37 -18.21 11.14
CA THR A 440 -22.99 -17.16 10.19
C THR A 440 -22.20 -16.04 10.89
N VAL A 441 -21.17 -15.53 10.22
CA VAL A 441 -20.42 -14.34 10.62
C VAL A 441 -20.54 -13.31 9.51
N PHE A 442 -21.36 -12.28 9.76
CA PHE A 442 -21.56 -11.17 8.84
C PHE A 442 -20.41 -10.16 8.98
N CYS A 443 -19.48 -10.15 8.03
CA CYS A 443 -18.39 -9.18 8.00
C CYS A 443 -18.87 -7.88 7.35
N LEU A 444 -19.17 -6.85 8.14
CA LEU A 444 -19.53 -5.54 7.63
C LEU A 444 -18.25 -4.78 7.25
N VAL A 445 -18.07 -4.51 5.96
CA VAL A 445 -16.81 -3.98 5.42
C VAL A 445 -17.09 -2.81 4.48
N ARG A 446 -16.33 -1.72 4.61
CA ARG A 446 -16.34 -0.63 3.63
C ARG A 446 -15.83 -1.16 2.28
N ALA A 447 -16.71 -1.36 1.32
CA ALA A 447 -16.38 -1.86 -0.01
C ALA A 447 -17.47 -1.45 -1.01
N ASN A 448 -17.15 -1.50 -2.31
CA ASN A 448 -18.09 -1.15 -3.38
C ASN A 448 -19.02 -2.32 -3.76
N SER A 449 -18.67 -3.55 -3.36
CA SER A 449 -19.45 -4.76 -3.65
C SER A 449 -19.23 -5.84 -2.58
N ALA A 450 -20.15 -6.81 -2.49
CA ALA A 450 -20.03 -7.96 -1.58
C ALA A 450 -18.81 -8.84 -1.91
N HIS A 451 -18.53 -9.03 -3.19
CA HIS A 451 -17.33 -9.74 -3.62
C HIS A 451 -16.05 -9.02 -3.19
N GLY A 452 -15.96 -7.71 -3.41
CA GLY A 452 -14.83 -6.90 -2.96
C GLY A 452 -14.66 -6.91 -1.43
N ALA A 453 -15.77 -6.91 -0.69
CA ALA A 453 -15.76 -7.09 0.76
C ALA A 453 -15.17 -8.44 1.17
N LEU A 454 -15.62 -9.54 0.54
CA LEU A 454 -15.14 -10.90 0.82
C LEU A 454 -13.66 -11.06 0.50
N ARG A 455 -13.20 -10.53 -0.65
CA ARG A 455 -11.79 -10.52 -1.05
C ARG A 455 -10.91 -9.88 0.01
N ARG A 456 -11.30 -8.71 0.53
CA ARG A 456 -10.57 -8.01 1.60
C ARG A 456 -10.52 -8.81 2.91
N VAL A 457 -11.61 -9.48 3.29
CA VAL A 457 -11.64 -10.32 4.50
C VAL A 457 -10.73 -11.54 4.32
N ARG A 458 -10.81 -12.24 3.18
CA ARG A 458 -9.95 -13.40 2.87
C ARG A 458 -8.47 -13.02 2.85
N GLN A 459 -8.12 -11.89 2.23
CA GLN A 459 -6.74 -11.39 2.23
C GLN A 459 -6.26 -11.11 3.66
N SER A 460 -7.08 -10.46 4.48
CA SER A 460 -6.76 -10.20 5.89
C SER A 460 -6.50 -11.48 6.69
N LEU A 461 -7.31 -12.53 6.46
CA LEU A 461 -7.13 -13.86 7.06
C LEU A 461 -5.86 -14.53 6.53
N TYR A 462 -5.55 -14.41 5.24
CA TYR A 462 -4.33 -14.97 4.63
C TYR A 462 -3.06 -14.34 5.19
N ASP A 463 -3.00 -13.00 5.21
CA ASP A 463 -1.83 -12.23 5.70
C ASP A 463 -1.48 -12.54 7.15
N ARG A 464 -2.44 -13.08 7.91
CA ARG A 464 -2.31 -13.44 9.33
C ARG A 464 -2.22 -14.94 9.57
N GLY A 465 -2.11 -15.74 8.52
CA GLY A 465 -2.06 -17.18 8.62
C GLY A 465 -3.32 -17.82 9.22
N LEU A 466 -4.49 -17.20 9.07
CA LEU A 466 -5.74 -17.72 9.61
C LEU A 466 -6.57 -18.46 8.56
N LEU A 467 -6.38 -18.14 7.27
CA LEU A 467 -7.19 -18.73 6.21
C LEU A 467 -6.98 -20.24 6.07
N TYR A 468 -5.76 -20.74 6.27
CA TYR A 468 -5.47 -22.17 6.14
C TYR A 468 -6.01 -23.02 7.29
N SER A 469 -6.33 -22.42 8.45
CA SER A 469 -6.89 -23.15 9.59
C SER A 469 -8.40 -23.36 9.47
N LEU A 470 -9.07 -22.76 8.48
CA LEU A 470 -10.52 -22.88 8.31
C LEU A 470 -10.85 -24.12 7.48
N SER A 471 -11.87 -24.90 7.85
CA SER A 471 -12.43 -25.90 6.92
C SER A 471 -13.31 -25.22 5.86
N PRO A 472 -13.59 -25.83 4.69
CA PRO A 472 -14.53 -25.23 3.73
C PRO A 472 -15.92 -24.93 4.33
N PRO A 473 -16.51 -25.79 5.18
CA PRO A 473 -17.71 -25.45 5.94
C PRO A 473 -17.59 -24.20 6.81
N ASP A 474 -16.47 -24.01 7.52
CA ASP A 474 -16.26 -22.82 8.35
C ASP A 474 -16.13 -21.56 7.49
N GLU A 475 -15.39 -21.66 6.38
CA GLU A 475 -15.21 -20.56 5.44
C GLU A 475 -16.55 -20.08 4.85
N ARG A 476 -17.50 -20.99 4.59
CA ARG A 476 -18.86 -20.64 4.13
C ARG A 476 -19.69 -19.89 5.18
N LYS A 477 -19.35 -19.97 6.46
CA LYS A 477 -20.04 -19.17 7.48
C LYS A 477 -19.70 -17.69 7.35
N ILE A 478 -18.64 -17.31 6.62
CA ILE A 478 -18.23 -15.93 6.40
C ILE A 478 -19.08 -15.30 5.29
N VAL A 479 -19.90 -14.31 5.64
CA VAL A 479 -20.70 -13.53 4.69
C VAL A 479 -20.25 -12.07 4.76
N ALA A 480 -19.59 -11.55 3.72
CA ALA A 480 -19.11 -10.18 3.71
C ALA A 480 -20.12 -9.22 3.04
N LEU A 481 -20.49 -8.16 3.75
CA LEU A 481 -21.47 -7.17 3.30
C LEU A 481 -20.81 -5.80 3.09
N PRO A 482 -21.00 -5.16 1.92
CA PRO A 482 -20.47 -3.83 1.66
C PRO A 482 -21.29 -2.79 2.45
N THR A 483 -20.67 -2.13 3.42
CA THR A 483 -21.37 -1.29 4.40
C THR A 483 -20.82 0.13 4.44
N GLN A 484 -21.71 1.11 4.45
CA GLN A 484 -21.42 2.53 4.69
C GLN A 484 -21.93 2.90 6.10
N PHE A 485 -21.05 2.81 7.09
CA PHE A 485 -21.47 2.89 8.50
C PHE A 485 -22.13 4.21 8.91
N SER A 486 -21.72 5.34 8.33
CA SER A 486 -22.29 6.66 8.61
C SER A 486 -23.70 6.85 8.01
N ASN A 487 -24.10 5.99 7.07
CA ASN A 487 -25.40 6.07 6.43
C ASN A 487 -26.51 5.60 7.39
N THR A 488 -27.38 6.53 7.77
CA THR A 488 -28.50 6.28 8.69
C THR A 488 -29.59 5.40 8.09
N SER A 489 -29.63 5.26 6.75
CA SER A 489 -30.52 4.35 6.05
C SER A 489 -29.83 3.00 5.89
N ARG A 490 -30.15 2.05 6.78
CA ARG A 490 -29.80 0.62 6.66
C ARG A 490 -28.29 0.36 6.48
N LEU A 491 -27.43 1.24 7.00
CA LEU A 491 -25.97 1.16 6.86
C LEU A 491 -25.49 1.14 5.39
N GLY A 492 -26.28 1.68 4.46
CA GLY A 492 -26.02 1.64 3.03
C GLY A 492 -26.31 0.29 2.36
N LEU A 493 -26.94 -0.66 3.06
CA LEU A 493 -27.38 -1.93 2.50
C LEU A 493 -28.73 -1.80 1.79
N ASP A 494 -28.96 -2.63 0.78
CA ASP A 494 -30.27 -2.76 0.16
C ASP A 494 -31.29 -3.40 1.13
N GLU A 495 -32.58 -3.23 0.80
CA GLU A 495 -33.68 -3.71 1.65
C GLU A 495 -33.67 -5.23 1.88
N PRO A 496 -33.51 -6.08 0.85
CA PRO A 496 -33.46 -7.52 1.06
C PRO A 496 -32.32 -7.96 1.98
N THR A 497 -31.12 -7.40 1.79
CA THR A 497 -29.93 -7.75 2.57
C THR A 497 -30.06 -7.29 4.02
N TYR A 498 -30.52 -6.07 4.25
CA TYR A 498 -30.75 -5.56 5.61
C TYR A 498 -31.82 -6.38 6.35
N LYS A 499 -32.88 -6.78 5.65
CA LYS A 499 -33.94 -7.63 6.22
C LYS A 499 -33.40 -9.02 6.57
N GLN A 500 -32.62 -9.64 5.68
CA GLN A 500 -31.98 -10.93 5.95
C GLN A 500 -31.04 -10.87 7.17
N LEU A 501 -30.27 -9.79 7.30
CA LEU A 501 -29.40 -9.54 8.44
C LEU A 501 -30.22 -9.45 9.74
N THR A 502 -31.18 -8.53 9.80
CA THR A 502 -32.00 -8.28 10.99
C THR A 502 -32.88 -9.47 11.41
N GLN A 503 -33.31 -10.32 10.47
CA GLN A 503 -34.10 -11.52 10.75
C GLN A 503 -33.39 -12.56 11.63
N SER A 504 -32.07 -12.51 11.69
CA SER A 504 -31.30 -13.63 12.25
C SER A 504 -30.10 -13.21 13.09
N LEU A 505 -29.77 -11.91 13.12
CA LEU A 505 -28.69 -11.31 13.88
C LEU A 505 -28.86 -11.54 15.39
N THR A 506 -27.85 -12.09 16.04
CA THR A 506 -27.83 -12.36 17.48
C THR A 506 -26.84 -11.50 18.25
N ALA A 507 -25.77 -11.03 17.60
CA ALA A 507 -24.80 -10.11 18.19
C ALA A 507 -24.05 -9.27 17.16
N VAL A 508 -23.53 -8.13 17.59
CA VAL A 508 -22.59 -7.28 16.86
C VAL A 508 -21.32 -7.09 17.69
N ILE A 509 -20.17 -7.40 17.11
CA ILE A 509 -18.84 -7.09 17.67
C ILE A 509 -18.24 -5.94 16.85
N HIS A 510 -18.15 -4.77 17.50
CA HIS A 510 -17.69 -3.54 16.88
C HIS A 510 -16.19 -3.29 17.14
N CYS A 511 -15.33 -3.70 16.20
CA CYS A 511 -13.89 -3.44 16.23
C CYS A 511 -13.43 -2.38 15.21
N ALA A 512 -14.24 -2.05 14.19
CA ALA A 512 -13.87 -1.06 13.20
C ALA A 512 -13.70 0.32 13.84
N TRP A 513 -12.52 0.92 13.71
CA TRP A 513 -12.28 2.31 14.07
C TRP A 513 -11.15 2.88 13.22
N SER A 514 -11.25 4.13 12.81
CA SER A 514 -10.13 4.83 12.17
C SER A 514 -9.04 5.07 13.22
N VAL A 515 -7.82 4.56 13.00
CA VAL A 515 -6.70 4.78 13.92
C VAL A 515 -5.85 5.92 13.37
N ASN A 516 -6.25 7.16 13.67
CA ASN A 516 -5.51 8.36 13.29
C ASN A 516 -5.33 9.27 14.50
N PHE A 517 -4.11 9.35 15.04
CA PHE A 517 -3.84 10.12 16.24
C PHE A 517 -3.75 11.63 16.01
N ASN A 518 -3.74 12.07 14.74
CA ASN A 518 -3.69 13.48 14.36
C ASN A 518 -5.08 14.09 14.10
N TRP A 519 -6.13 13.26 14.07
CA TRP A 519 -7.50 13.74 13.91
C TRP A 519 -8.04 14.39 15.19
N SER A 520 -8.74 15.50 15.02
CA SER A 520 -9.55 16.12 16.08
C SER A 520 -10.76 15.23 16.42
N LEU A 521 -11.41 15.49 17.56
CA LEU A 521 -12.61 14.76 17.98
C LEU A 521 -13.73 14.79 16.91
N GLY A 522 -13.95 15.96 16.29
CA GLY A 522 -15.00 16.14 15.28
C GLY A 522 -14.83 15.25 14.05
N SER A 523 -13.59 15.00 13.61
CA SER A 523 -13.31 14.16 12.44
C SER A 523 -13.66 12.67 12.66
N PHE A 524 -13.86 12.25 13.91
CA PHE A 524 -14.37 10.91 14.24
C PHE A 524 -15.89 10.81 14.28
N GLU A 525 -16.61 11.93 14.19
CA GLU A 525 -18.05 11.97 14.39
C GLU A 525 -18.78 11.07 13.39
N ASP A 526 -18.68 11.34 12.10
CA ASP A 526 -19.44 10.61 11.08
C ASP A 526 -18.97 9.16 10.94
N SER A 527 -17.65 8.96 10.82
CA SER A 527 -17.08 7.66 10.46
C SER A 527 -17.04 6.63 11.60
N CYS A 528 -17.12 7.09 12.85
CA CYS A 528 -16.97 6.23 14.03
C CYS A 528 -18.10 6.40 15.07
N ILE A 529 -18.42 7.63 15.49
CA ILE A 529 -19.41 7.87 16.55
C ILE A 529 -20.83 7.63 16.01
N ALA A 530 -21.21 8.27 14.91
CA ALA A 530 -22.49 8.05 14.24
C ALA A 530 -22.62 6.61 13.74
N ALA A 531 -21.53 6.04 13.22
CA ALA A 531 -21.43 4.62 12.87
C ALA A 531 -21.82 3.69 14.04
N THR A 532 -21.32 3.97 15.25
CA THR A 532 -21.68 3.18 16.44
C THR A 532 -23.16 3.29 16.76
N ARG A 533 -23.73 4.50 16.65
CA ARG A 533 -25.16 4.70 16.84
C ARG A 533 -25.99 3.88 15.85
N ASN A 534 -25.64 3.91 14.57
CA ASN A 534 -26.35 3.14 13.55
C ASN A 534 -26.25 1.62 13.79
N LEU A 535 -25.13 1.13 14.33
CA LEU A 535 -24.97 -0.28 14.70
C LEU A 535 -25.77 -0.68 15.95
N LEU A 536 -25.92 0.22 16.92
CA LEU A 536 -26.84 0.02 18.05
C LEU A 536 -28.28 -0.06 17.56
N ASP A 537 -28.66 0.81 16.62
CA ASP A 537 -29.99 0.78 16.00
C ASP A 537 -30.21 -0.51 15.17
N LEU A 538 -29.18 -1.04 14.50
CA LEU A 538 -29.23 -2.37 13.86
C LEU A 538 -29.52 -3.48 14.89
N CYS A 539 -28.89 -3.44 16.06
CA CYS A 539 -29.15 -4.42 17.11
C CYS A 539 -30.59 -4.37 17.63
N LEU A 540 -31.16 -3.16 17.71
CA LEU A 540 -32.54 -2.93 18.14
C LEU A 540 -33.55 -3.36 17.08
N ASP A 541 -33.19 -3.26 15.80
CA ASP A 541 -33.99 -3.74 14.66
C ASP A 541 -33.99 -5.27 14.49
N ALA A 542 -33.16 -6.02 15.25
CA ALA A 542 -33.11 -7.48 15.17
C ALA A 542 -34.48 -8.12 15.49
N GLN A 543 -34.93 -9.09 14.69
CA GLN A 543 -36.24 -9.74 14.81
C GLN A 543 -36.14 -10.99 15.71
N ALA A 544 -35.91 -10.76 16.99
CA ALA A 544 -35.77 -11.80 18.01
C ALA A 544 -36.55 -11.41 19.28
N PRO A 545 -36.65 -12.30 20.29
CA PRO A 545 -37.33 -11.96 21.55
C PRO A 545 -36.64 -10.84 22.33
N MET A 546 -35.32 -10.68 22.12
CA MET A 546 -34.48 -9.65 22.72
C MET A 546 -33.64 -8.99 21.63
N PRO A 547 -33.18 -7.74 21.82
CA PRO A 547 -32.24 -7.10 20.90
C PRO A 547 -30.96 -7.94 20.73
N ALA A 548 -30.32 -7.82 19.56
CA ALA A 548 -29.00 -8.43 19.37
C ALA A 548 -27.99 -7.82 20.35
N ARG A 549 -27.10 -8.66 20.90
CA ARG A 549 -26.05 -8.22 21.82
C ARG A 549 -25.08 -7.27 21.11
N PHE A 550 -24.50 -6.32 21.83
CA PHE A 550 -23.53 -5.39 21.27
C PHE A 550 -22.25 -5.36 22.11
N SER A 551 -21.09 -5.44 21.48
CA SER A 551 -19.80 -5.34 22.18
C SER A 551 -18.87 -4.42 21.41
N PHE A 552 -18.51 -3.31 22.05
CA PHE A 552 -17.63 -2.29 21.50
C PHE A 552 -16.20 -2.49 21.99
N CYS A 553 -15.27 -2.70 21.06
CA CYS A 553 -13.85 -2.68 21.37
C CYS A 553 -13.37 -1.22 21.50
N SER A 554 -13.33 -0.75 22.74
CA SER A 554 -12.71 0.52 23.12
C SER A 554 -11.21 0.34 23.39
N SER A 555 -10.55 1.34 23.94
CA SER A 555 -9.11 1.33 24.22
C SER A 555 -8.83 1.83 25.63
N VAL A 556 -7.79 1.31 26.27
CA VAL A 556 -7.28 1.85 27.54
C VAL A 556 -6.87 3.33 27.48
N SER A 557 -6.69 3.91 26.28
CA SER A 557 -6.43 5.34 26.10
C SER A 557 -7.58 6.24 26.58
N THR A 558 -8.81 5.73 26.68
CA THR A 558 -9.99 6.48 27.18
C THR A 558 -9.89 6.82 28.67
N VAL A 559 -8.95 6.18 29.37
CA VAL A 559 -8.76 6.29 30.82
C VAL A 559 -7.29 6.49 31.20
N ALA A 560 -6.44 6.85 30.23
CA ALA A 560 -5.00 7.00 30.42
C ALA A 560 -4.59 8.19 31.33
N ARG A 561 -5.51 9.09 31.65
CA ARG A 561 -5.29 10.20 32.59
C ARG A 561 -6.01 10.02 33.93
N THR A 562 -6.65 8.87 34.17
CA THR A 562 -7.31 8.53 35.46
C THR A 562 -6.40 8.85 36.64
N PRO A 563 -6.82 9.63 37.65
CA PRO A 563 -6.03 9.93 38.86
C PRO A 563 -5.57 8.67 39.62
N GLY A 564 -4.41 8.76 40.29
CA GLY A 564 -3.80 7.61 40.97
C GLY A 564 -3.11 6.60 40.04
N HIS A 565 -3.13 5.32 40.43
CA HIS A 565 -2.43 4.23 39.73
C HIS A 565 -3.35 3.08 39.31
N TRP A 566 -4.65 3.18 39.61
CA TRP A 566 -5.60 2.07 39.46
C TRP A 566 -6.82 2.51 38.66
N VAL A 567 -7.11 1.77 37.59
CA VAL A 567 -8.22 2.05 36.67
C VAL A 567 -9.32 1.00 36.88
N PRO A 568 -10.52 1.37 37.34
CA PRO A 568 -11.62 0.43 37.55
C PRO A 568 -12.29 0.00 36.24
N GLU A 569 -13.07 -1.08 36.31
CA GLU A 569 -13.91 -1.59 35.21
C GLU A 569 -15.30 -0.91 35.22
N GLU A 570 -15.28 0.41 35.09
CA GLU A 570 -16.44 1.33 35.16
C GLU A 570 -16.23 2.55 34.24
N LEU A 571 -17.28 3.32 33.94
CA LEU A 571 -17.11 4.61 33.25
C LEU A 571 -16.23 5.54 34.09
N PRO A 572 -15.34 6.34 33.47
CA PRO A 572 -14.56 7.31 34.22
C PRO A 572 -15.47 8.39 34.81
N GLU A 573 -15.10 8.90 35.98
CA GLU A 573 -15.82 9.98 36.67
C GLU A 573 -15.77 11.31 35.90
N SER A 574 -14.78 11.47 35.01
CA SER A 574 -14.60 12.68 34.20
C SER A 574 -14.14 12.34 32.78
N LEU A 575 -14.64 13.09 31.80
CA LEU A 575 -14.22 13.01 30.40
C LEU A 575 -12.74 13.40 30.21
N SER A 576 -12.19 14.18 31.14
CA SER A 576 -10.76 14.57 31.16
C SER A 576 -9.79 13.39 31.37
N TYR A 577 -10.31 12.21 31.76
CA TYR A 577 -9.50 11.00 31.96
C TYR A 577 -9.03 10.39 30.63
N ALA A 578 -9.62 10.79 29.49
CA ALA A 578 -9.12 10.43 28.17
C ALA A 578 -7.74 11.04 27.91
N GLN A 579 -6.88 10.30 27.21
CA GLN A 579 -5.66 10.87 26.64
C GLN A 579 -6.01 12.07 25.74
N GLY A 580 -5.17 13.12 25.73
CA GLY A 580 -5.42 14.37 25.00
C GLY A 580 -5.21 14.25 23.50
N MET A 581 -5.95 13.35 22.85
CA MET A 581 -5.98 13.13 21.41
C MET A 581 -7.40 12.74 20.98
N GLY A 582 -7.81 13.15 19.78
CA GLY A 582 -9.17 12.92 19.28
C GLY A 582 -9.58 11.43 19.24
N TYR A 583 -8.63 10.53 19.01
CA TYR A 583 -8.88 9.08 19.07
C TYR A 583 -9.36 8.63 20.46
N ALA A 584 -8.68 9.03 21.54
CA ALA A 584 -9.05 8.62 22.89
C ALA A 584 -10.36 9.28 23.34
N GLN A 585 -10.57 10.55 22.96
CA GLN A 585 -11.77 11.31 23.26
C GLN A 585 -12.99 10.71 22.54
N SER A 586 -12.89 10.41 21.24
CA SER A 586 -13.98 9.82 20.46
C SER A 586 -14.37 8.43 20.95
N LYS A 587 -13.39 7.61 21.32
CA LYS A 587 -13.65 6.31 21.96
C LYS A 587 -14.39 6.49 23.29
N LEU A 588 -13.97 7.43 24.14
CA LEU A 588 -14.64 7.68 25.42
C LEU A 588 -16.08 8.18 25.25
N VAL A 589 -16.31 9.14 24.33
CA VAL A 589 -17.67 9.56 23.92
C VAL A 589 -18.54 8.35 23.57
N THR A 590 -17.96 7.41 22.83
CA THR A 590 -18.66 6.20 22.41
C THR A 590 -18.91 5.22 23.56
N GLU A 591 -18.01 5.11 24.54
CA GLU A 591 -18.28 4.33 25.76
C GLU A 591 -19.53 4.84 26.49
N HIS A 592 -19.69 6.16 26.60
CA HIS A 592 -20.88 6.76 27.19
C HIS A 592 -22.15 6.50 26.37
N ILE A 593 -22.08 6.57 25.04
CA ILE A 593 -23.23 6.27 24.15
C ILE A 593 -23.67 4.81 24.31
N VAL A 594 -22.72 3.88 24.28
CA VAL A 594 -22.97 2.44 24.44
C VAL A 594 -23.56 2.14 25.83
N ASN A 595 -23.03 2.77 26.88
CA ASN A 595 -23.57 2.61 28.23
C ASN A 595 -24.98 3.21 28.38
N ARG A 596 -25.26 4.38 27.77
CA ARG A 596 -26.62 4.96 27.76
C ARG A 596 -27.60 4.09 26.97
N ALA A 597 -27.19 3.48 25.86
CA ALA A 597 -28.01 2.51 25.13
C ALA A 597 -28.39 1.30 26.01
N ALA A 598 -27.42 0.76 26.77
CA ALA A 598 -27.67 -0.33 27.72
C ALA A 598 -28.62 0.05 28.86
N GLN A 599 -28.65 1.33 29.27
CA GLN A 599 -29.49 1.83 30.36
C GLN A 599 -30.91 2.19 29.89
N HIS A 600 -31.04 2.75 28.68
CA HIS A 600 -32.32 3.29 28.17
C HIS A 600 -33.08 2.30 27.28
N THR A 601 -32.48 1.15 26.96
CA THR A 601 -33.12 0.09 26.16
C THR A 601 -32.87 -1.28 26.81
N ASN A 602 -33.42 -2.34 26.22
CA ASN A 602 -33.20 -3.72 26.68
C ASN A 602 -32.00 -4.40 26.00
N ILE A 603 -31.12 -3.64 25.35
CA ILE A 603 -29.93 -4.19 24.69
C ILE A 603 -28.87 -4.59 25.71
N ALA A 604 -28.29 -5.79 25.55
CA ALA A 604 -27.06 -6.16 26.26
C ALA A 604 -25.85 -5.58 25.51
N ALA A 605 -25.53 -4.32 25.82
CA ALA A 605 -24.42 -3.57 25.22
C ALA A 605 -23.22 -3.44 26.18
N ARG A 606 -22.02 -3.69 25.67
CA ARG A 606 -20.78 -3.76 26.47
C ARG A 606 -19.65 -2.92 25.86
N VAL A 607 -18.85 -2.33 26.73
CA VAL A 607 -17.61 -1.63 26.41
C VAL A 607 -16.45 -2.48 26.89
N LEU A 608 -15.58 -2.85 25.95
CA LEU A 608 -14.42 -3.69 26.20
C LEU A 608 -13.16 -2.83 25.94
N ARG A 609 -12.52 -2.32 27.00
CA ARG A 609 -11.31 -1.47 26.86
C ARG A 609 -10.09 -2.34 26.59
N VAL A 610 -9.65 -2.41 25.34
CA VAL A 610 -8.53 -3.26 24.93
C VAL A 610 -7.20 -2.58 25.25
N GLY A 611 -6.29 -3.35 25.87
CA GLY A 611 -4.91 -2.95 26.15
C GLY A 611 -3.98 -3.07 24.94
N GLN A 612 -2.68 -3.24 25.19
CA GLN A 612 -1.70 -3.46 24.13
C GLN A 612 -1.90 -4.84 23.51
N ILE A 613 -2.39 -4.85 22.27
CA ILE A 613 -2.47 -6.06 21.44
C ILE A 613 -1.07 -6.34 20.90
N VAL A 614 -0.63 -7.59 21.00
CA VAL A 614 0.65 -8.07 20.44
C VAL A 614 0.43 -9.27 19.51
N ALA A 615 1.52 -9.85 19.04
CA ALA A 615 1.55 -11.04 18.18
C ALA A 615 0.58 -12.15 18.62
N ASP A 616 0.07 -12.92 17.66
CA ASP A 616 -0.76 -14.09 17.97
C ASP A 616 0.08 -15.23 18.56
N THR A 617 -0.54 -16.07 19.40
CA THR A 617 0.20 -17.14 20.08
C THR A 617 0.65 -18.27 19.16
N VAL A 618 0.17 -18.39 17.91
CA VAL A 618 0.42 -19.55 17.05
C VAL A 618 1.49 -19.27 15.99
N HIS A 619 1.42 -18.12 15.33
CA HIS A 619 2.27 -17.71 14.21
C HIS A 619 3.22 -16.57 14.57
N GLY A 620 2.94 -15.82 15.64
CA GLY A 620 3.78 -14.70 16.06
C GLY A 620 3.70 -13.50 15.12
N ILE A 621 2.63 -13.38 14.33
CA ILE A 621 2.47 -12.31 13.35
C ILE A 621 2.11 -11.02 14.07
N TRP A 622 2.94 -9.99 13.86
CA TRP A 622 2.77 -8.68 14.47
C TRP A 622 3.24 -7.59 13.50
N ASN A 623 2.52 -6.48 13.44
CA ASN A 623 2.85 -5.38 12.56
C ASN A 623 4.17 -4.70 12.98
N ALA A 624 5.22 -4.90 12.17
CA ALA A 624 6.55 -4.35 12.41
C ALA A 624 6.64 -2.81 12.37
N THR A 625 5.61 -2.11 11.88
CA THR A 625 5.58 -0.65 11.83
C THR A 625 5.00 0.00 13.10
N GLU A 626 4.59 -0.78 14.09
CA GLU A 626 4.12 -0.26 15.37
C GLU A 626 5.30 0.21 16.24
N ALA A 627 5.03 1.10 17.20
CA ALA A 627 6.07 1.72 18.02
C ALA A 627 6.94 0.71 18.79
N ILE A 628 6.35 -0.34 19.38
CA ILE A 628 7.09 -1.36 20.12
C ILE A 628 8.01 -2.17 19.17
N PRO A 629 7.51 -2.78 18.08
CA PRO A 629 8.37 -3.43 17.09
C PRO A 629 9.47 -2.53 16.52
N MET A 630 9.20 -1.23 16.31
CA MET A 630 10.24 -0.29 15.89
C MET A 630 11.32 -0.07 16.96
N ILE A 631 10.96 -0.02 18.26
CA ILE A 631 11.96 -0.05 19.34
C ILE A 631 12.79 -1.35 19.23
N LEU A 632 12.15 -2.51 19.09
CA LEU A 632 12.88 -3.79 18.97
C LEU A 632 13.81 -3.82 17.74
N GLN A 633 13.41 -3.20 16.64
CA GLN A 633 14.21 -3.10 15.41
C GLN A 633 15.48 -2.25 15.60
N THR A 634 15.55 -1.39 16.62
CA THR A 634 16.79 -0.65 16.94
C THR A 634 17.95 -1.55 17.34
N ALA A 635 17.68 -2.78 17.81
CA ALA A 635 18.69 -3.83 17.95
C ALA A 635 19.39 -4.15 16.62
N LYS A 636 18.67 -4.07 15.49
CA LYS A 636 19.26 -4.29 14.16
C LYS A 636 19.96 -3.03 13.64
N THR A 637 19.33 -1.86 13.77
CA THR A 637 19.77 -0.64 13.08
C THR A 637 20.88 0.11 13.83
N ILE A 638 20.81 0.17 15.15
CA ILE A 638 21.79 0.89 16.00
C ILE A 638 22.48 -0.02 17.02
N LYS A 639 22.23 -1.33 16.96
CA LYS A 639 22.81 -2.36 17.84
C LYS A 639 22.50 -2.15 19.32
N ALA A 640 21.40 -1.48 19.65
CA ALA A 640 21.04 -1.18 21.04
C ALA A 640 19.52 -1.20 21.27
N LEU A 641 19.13 -1.52 22.51
CA LEU A 641 17.77 -1.37 23.03
C LEU A 641 17.78 -0.53 24.31
N PRO A 642 16.71 0.23 24.60
CA PRO A 642 16.65 1.03 25.81
C PRO A 642 16.32 0.17 27.03
N GLU A 643 16.95 0.47 28.16
CA GLU A 643 16.50 0.05 29.48
C GLU A 643 15.32 0.95 29.90
N LEU A 644 14.13 0.36 29.97
CA LEU A 644 12.91 1.04 30.38
C LEU A 644 12.37 0.42 31.68
N ASP A 645 11.89 1.27 32.58
CA ASP A 645 11.15 0.89 33.79
C ASP A 645 9.64 0.85 33.48
N ASP A 646 9.27 0.02 32.49
CA ASP A 646 7.91 -0.10 31.98
C ASP A 646 7.33 -1.49 32.36
N ILE A 647 6.11 -1.48 32.90
CA ILE A 647 5.29 -2.67 33.15
C ILE A 647 4.49 -3.00 31.89
N LEU A 648 4.63 -4.23 31.41
CA LEU A 648 4.04 -4.76 30.20
C LEU A 648 2.79 -5.56 30.55
N SER A 649 1.63 -5.02 30.19
CA SER A 649 0.35 -5.74 30.16
C SER A 649 -0.02 -6.04 28.69
N TRP A 650 0.81 -6.87 28.05
CA TRP A 650 0.67 -7.23 26.64
C TRP A 650 -0.20 -8.47 26.50
N THR A 651 -1.21 -8.40 25.63
CA THR A 651 -2.12 -9.53 25.39
C THR A 651 -2.05 -9.97 23.94
N PRO A 652 -1.78 -11.26 23.66
CA PRO A 652 -1.85 -11.80 22.30
C PRO A 652 -3.20 -11.55 21.63
N VAL A 653 -3.18 -11.22 20.34
CA VAL A 653 -4.40 -10.84 19.59
C VAL A 653 -5.47 -11.94 19.55
N ASP A 654 -5.06 -13.19 19.47
CA ASP A 654 -5.92 -14.36 19.50
C ASP A 654 -6.56 -14.57 20.87
N VAL A 655 -5.84 -14.30 21.96
CA VAL A 655 -6.39 -14.33 23.34
C VAL A 655 -7.40 -13.18 23.54
N ILE A 656 -7.11 -11.98 23.02
CA ILE A 656 -8.08 -10.88 23.03
C ILE A 656 -9.32 -11.25 22.22
N ALA A 657 -9.17 -11.84 21.03
CA ALA A 657 -10.29 -12.28 20.21
C ALA A 657 -11.17 -13.28 20.95
N THR A 658 -10.58 -14.31 21.57
CA THR A 658 -11.34 -15.29 22.36
C THR A 658 -12.06 -14.62 23.53
N SER A 659 -11.38 -13.73 24.25
CA SER A 659 -11.97 -13.02 25.39
C SER A 659 -13.15 -12.14 24.96
N VAL A 660 -13.05 -11.44 23.82
CA VAL A 660 -14.14 -10.64 23.26
C VAL A 660 -15.33 -11.54 22.88
N ILE A 661 -15.09 -12.72 22.29
CA ILE A 661 -16.15 -13.69 21.97
C ILE A 661 -16.85 -14.18 23.24
N GLU A 662 -16.08 -14.61 24.25
CA GLU A 662 -16.59 -15.08 25.54
C GLU A 662 -17.46 -14.00 26.23
N LEU A 663 -16.98 -12.76 26.27
CA LEU A 663 -17.71 -11.63 26.86
C LEU A 663 -18.97 -11.26 26.06
N THR A 664 -18.91 -11.40 24.73
CA THR A 664 -20.06 -11.12 23.86
C THR A 664 -21.14 -12.18 24.04
N LEU A 665 -20.77 -13.46 23.99
CA LEU A 665 -21.68 -14.61 24.06
C LEU A 665 -22.12 -14.99 25.49
N GLY A 666 -21.40 -14.53 26.51
CA GLY A 666 -21.69 -14.83 27.90
C GLY A 666 -22.98 -14.21 28.45
N THR A 667 -23.64 -14.96 29.33
CA THR A 667 -24.76 -14.51 30.18
C THR A 667 -24.20 -14.02 31.52
N ASN A 668 -24.54 -12.81 31.98
CA ASN A 668 -24.01 -12.16 33.21
C ASN A 668 -22.58 -11.60 33.11
N VAL A 669 -22.30 -10.92 32.02
CA VAL A 669 -21.05 -10.17 31.82
C VAL A 669 -21.27 -8.70 32.15
N ALA A 670 -20.32 -8.06 32.83
CA ALA A 670 -20.38 -6.64 33.15
C ALA A 670 -20.41 -5.76 31.89
N ASN A 671 -21.07 -4.60 31.99
CA ASN A 671 -21.22 -3.68 30.85
C ASN A 671 -19.89 -3.01 30.46
N ILE A 672 -18.94 -2.87 31.39
CA ILE A 672 -17.64 -2.22 31.14
C ILE A 672 -16.57 -3.09 31.77
N VAL A 673 -15.55 -3.42 30.99
CA VAL A 673 -14.44 -4.28 31.39
C VAL A 673 -13.13 -3.83 30.76
N ASN A 674 -12.01 -4.10 31.44
CA ASN A 674 -10.67 -3.84 30.91
C ASN A 674 -10.07 -5.15 30.39
N LEU A 675 -9.85 -5.24 29.08
CA LEU A 675 -9.18 -6.35 28.40
C LEU A 675 -7.67 -6.09 28.35
N THR A 676 -7.03 -6.15 29.51
CA THR A 676 -5.57 -6.05 29.67
C THR A 676 -5.05 -7.34 30.29
N ASN A 677 -3.81 -7.73 30.01
CA ASN A 677 -3.25 -8.97 30.54
C ASN A 677 -3.09 -8.88 32.07
N PRO A 678 -3.75 -9.74 32.86
CA PRO A 678 -3.59 -9.73 34.32
C PRO A 678 -2.20 -10.24 34.75
N THR A 679 -1.50 -10.99 33.90
CA THR A 679 -0.15 -11.48 34.13
C THR A 679 0.86 -10.50 33.55
N LEU A 680 1.43 -9.68 34.42
CA LEU A 680 2.34 -8.59 34.05
C LEU A 680 3.76 -9.10 33.83
N SER A 681 4.49 -8.45 32.91
CA SER A 681 5.94 -8.62 32.73
C SER A 681 6.63 -7.25 32.78
N HIS A 682 7.95 -7.23 32.92
CA HIS A 682 8.74 -6.01 32.95
C HIS A 682 9.62 -5.91 31.70
N TRP A 683 9.71 -4.71 31.10
CA TRP A 683 10.52 -4.46 29.91
C TRP A 683 11.98 -4.93 30.07
N THR A 684 12.71 -4.31 31.00
CA THR A 684 14.14 -4.61 31.19
C THR A 684 14.39 -5.98 31.81
N ARG A 685 13.61 -6.38 32.83
CA ARG A 685 13.88 -7.59 33.63
C ARG A 685 13.41 -8.89 32.98
N ASP A 686 12.36 -8.85 32.16
CA ASP A 686 11.80 -10.06 31.54
C ASP A 686 11.98 -10.07 30.01
N LEU A 687 11.53 -9.02 29.30
CA LEU A 687 11.54 -9.01 27.83
C LEU A 687 12.97 -9.03 27.26
N LEU A 688 13.89 -8.18 27.74
CA LEU A 688 15.25 -8.12 27.18
C LEU A 688 16.01 -9.46 27.29
N PRO A 689 15.98 -10.20 28.43
CA PRO A 689 16.52 -11.56 28.49
C PRO A 689 15.88 -12.55 27.50
N PHE A 690 14.55 -12.49 27.30
CA PHE A 690 13.88 -13.34 26.32
C PHE A 690 14.29 -13.00 24.88
N LEU A 691 14.48 -11.72 24.55
CA LEU A 691 14.97 -11.30 23.23
C LEU A 691 16.39 -11.83 22.95
N LYS A 692 17.28 -11.80 23.95
CA LYS A 692 18.62 -12.39 23.84
C LYS A 692 18.54 -13.91 23.59
N THR A 693 17.65 -14.59 24.32
CA THR A 693 17.41 -16.04 24.14
C THR A 693 16.85 -16.38 22.76
N ALA A 694 16.05 -15.48 22.19
CA ALA A 694 15.54 -15.56 20.83
C ALA A 694 16.58 -15.22 19.75
N GLY A 695 17.85 -14.97 20.12
CA GLY A 695 18.95 -14.72 19.19
C GLY A 695 19.06 -13.27 18.72
N LEU A 696 18.43 -12.31 19.41
CA LEU A 696 18.60 -10.88 19.12
C LEU A 696 19.85 -10.34 19.83
N GLU A 697 20.78 -9.77 19.06
CA GLU A 697 22.00 -9.15 19.58
C GLU A 697 21.81 -7.64 19.76
N PHE A 698 22.04 -7.12 20.97
CA PHE A 698 21.96 -5.70 21.29
C PHE A 698 22.72 -5.34 22.57
N GLU A 699 23.20 -4.10 22.63
CA GLU A 699 23.61 -3.42 23.85
C GLU A 699 22.38 -2.84 24.59
N GLN A 700 22.39 -2.87 25.92
CA GLN A 700 21.36 -2.19 26.73
C GLN A 700 21.86 -0.80 27.10
N LEU A 701 21.04 0.23 26.85
CA LEU A 701 21.40 1.62 27.10
C LEU A 701 20.36 2.34 27.94
N PRO A 702 20.75 3.31 28.78
CA PRO A 702 19.80 4.24 29.38
C PRO A 702 18.94 4.94 28.32
N GLN A 703 17.66 5.19 28.62
CA GLN A 703 16.68 5.67 27.64
C GLN A 703 17.11 6.91 26.82
N ARG A 704 17.78 7.89 27.45
CA ARG A 704 18.29 9.10 26.76
C ARG A 704 19.49 8.82 25.88
N GLU A 705 20.36 7.93 26.31
CA GLU A 705 21.53 7.52 25.53
C GLU A 705 21.10 6.72 24.30
N TRP A 706 20.15 5.79 24.46
CA TRP A 706 19.52 5.10 23.35
C TRP A 706 18.90 6.07 22.34
N LEU A 707 18.14 7.06 22.81
CA LEU A 707 17.51 8.06 21.93
C LEU A 707 18.56 8.92 21.20
N ASN A 708 19.61 9.35 21.89
CA ASN A 708 20.70 10.10 21.27
C ASN A 708 21.43 9.26 20.21
N ARG A 709 21.65 7.97 20.48
CA ARG A 709 22.22 7.04 19.50
C ARG A 709 21.30 6.86 18.29
N LEU A 710 19.99 6.80 18.50
CA LEU A 710 19.02 6.78 17.41
C LEU A 710 19.05 8.09 16.59
N ARG A 711 19.13 9.27 17.25
CA ARG A 711 19.26 10.59 16.58
C ARG A 711 20.51 10.70 15.71
N GLN A 712 21.61 10.10 16.15
CA GLN A 712 22.90 10.14 15.45
C GLN A 712 23.07 9.00 14.44
N SER A 713 22.10 8.09 14.36
CA SER A 713 22.15 6.95 13.44
C SER A 713 21.73 7.33 12.02
N ASN A 714 21.68 6.35 11.13
CA ASN A 714 21.31 6.57 9.73
C ASN A 714 19.92 7.25 9.66
N PRO A 715 19.80 8.47 9.09
CA PRO A 715 18.54 9.19 9.01
C PRO A 715 17.59 8.61 7.94
N ASP A 716 18.08 7.72 7.07
CA ASP A 716 17.28 7.08 6.01
C ASP A 716 16.21 6.15 6.62
N PRO A 717 14.92 6.47 6.48
CA PRO A 717 13.83 5.67 7.06
C PRO A 717 13.64 4.29 6.42
N ALA A 718 14.27 3.99 5.28
CA ALA A 718 14.27 2.65 4.70
C ALA A 718 15.36 1.78 5.34
N ALA A 719 16.55 2.34 5.56
CA ALA A 719 17.66 1.65 6.21
C ALA A 719 17.52 1.58 7.74
N ASN A 720 16.85 2.59 8.33
CA ASN A 720 16.58 2.71 9.75
C ASN A 720 15.12 3.12 9.99
N PRO A 721 14.14 2.21 9.77
CA PRO A 721 12.72 2.51 9.97
C PRO A 721 12.35 3.15 11.32
N PRO A 722 12.99 2.79 12.45
CA PRO A 722 12.70 3.44 13.74
C PRO A 722 12.91 4.95 13.78
N ILE A 723 13.69 5.54 12.85
CA ILE A 723 13.92 6.99 12.79
C ILE A 723 12.61 7.78 12.58
N LYS A 724 11.60 7.15 11.95
CA LYS A 724 10.28 7.77 11.69
C LYS A 724 9.55 8.16 12.97
N LEU A 725 9.85 7.50 14.09
CA LEU A 725 9.20 7.71 15.37
C LEU A 725 10.09 8.46 16.38
N ILE A 726 11.15 9.11 15.92
CA ILE A 726 12.13 9.73 16.82
C ILE A 726 11.52 10.81 17.71
N GLU A 727 10.67 11.68 17.16
CA GLU A 727 9.98 12.72 17.94
C GLU A 727 8.95 12.11 18.89
N PHE A 728 8.28 11.04 18.47
CA PHE A 728 7.38 10.28 19.34
C PHE A 728 8.14 9.68 20.52
N PHE A 729 9.29 9.03 20.27
CA PHE A 729 10.14 8.48 21.32
C PHE A 729 10.75 9.58 22.20
N ALA A 730 11.17 10.71 21.64
CA ALA A 730 11.66 11.86 22.39
C ALA A 730 10.60 12.39 23.35
N SER A 731 9.36 12.57 22.89
CA SER A 731 8.28 13.04 23.74
C SER A 731 8.04 12.14 24.95
N LYS A 732 8.28 10.82 24.82
CA LYS A 732 8.06 9.83 25.86
C LYS A 732 9.27 9.66 26.78
N TYR A 733 10.49 9.60 26.24
CA TYR A 733 11.70 9.17 26.95
C TYR A 733 12.71 10.30 27.22
N ASP A 734 12.59 11.45 26.55
CA ASP A 734 13.48 12.62 26.69
C ASP A 734 12.88 13.69 27.63
N ASN A 735 12.42 13.26 28.80
CA ASN A 735 11.86 14.16 29.81
C ASN A 735 12.20 13.67 31.23
N ASP A 736 12.12 14.56 32.22
CA ASP A 736 12.32 14.24 33.65
C ASP A 736 11.01 13.87 34.36
N ARG A 737 9.92 13.62 33.61
CA ARG A 737 8.64 13.28 34.22
C ARG A 737 8.70 11.83 34.72
N PRO A 738 8.32 11.55 35.98
CA PRO A 738 8.28 10.18 36.46
C PRO A 738 7.33 9.34 35.60
N SER A 739 7.78 8.15 35.17
CA SER A 739 6.93 7.21 34.44
C SER A 739 5.73 6.85 35.32
N ARG A 740 4.54 7.20 34.86
CA ARG A 740 3.30 6.91 35.58
C ARG A 740 2.77 5.57 35.10
N VAL A 741 2.92 4.53 35.92
CA VAL A 741 2.27 3.25 35.65
C VAL A 741 0.80 3.32 36.06
N LEU A 742 -0.07 2.97 35.12
CA LEU A 742 -1.49 2.68 35.36
C LEU A 742 -1.70 1.17 35.33
N LEU A 743 -2.29 0.64 36.40
CA LEU A 743 -2.76 -0.73 36.52
C LEU A 743 -4.28 -0.75 36.29
N TYR A 744 -4.76 -1.79 35.63
CA TYR A 744 -6.16 -1.93 35.27
C TYR A 744 -6.78 -3.07 36.08
N ASP A 745 -7.91 -2.81 36.74
CA ASP A 745 -8.71 -3.90 37.29
C ASP A 745 -9.24 -4.74 36.13
N THR A 746 -9.22 -6.06 36.30
CA THR A 746 -9.66 -7.03 35.29
C THR A 746 -10.53 -8.12 35.91
N LYS A 747 -10.98 -7.97 37.17
CA LYS A 747 -11.76 -9.00 37.87
C LYS A 747 -13.08 -9.33 37.15
N LYS A 748 -13.81 -8.32 36.69
CA LYS A 748 -15.06 -8.48 35.92
C LYS A 748 -14.76 -9.07 34.55
N ALA A 749 -13.70 -8.60 33.86
CA ALA A 749 -13.24 -9.21 32.61
C ALA A 749 -12.91 -10.69 32.77
N GLN A 750 -12.08 -11.06 33.75
CA GLN A 750 -11.65 -12.43 34.03
C GLN A 750 -12.81 -13.35 34.47
N ALA A 751 -13.84 -12.80 35.11
CA ALA A 751 -15.04 -13.56 35.45
C ALA A 751 -15.85 -13.95 34.21
N GLY A 752 -15.92 -13.07 33.20
CA GLY A 752 -16.65 -13.29 31.94
C GLY A 752 -15.82 -13.89 30.80
N ALA A 753 -14.49 -13.83 30.89
CA ALA A 753 -13.54 -14.33 29.88
C ALA A 753 -12.51 -15.29 30.51
N PRO A 754 -12.80 -16.60 30.55
CA PRO A 754 -11.82 -17.61 30.91
C PRO A 754 -10.48 -17.50 30.17
N ALA A 755 -10.49 -17.13 28.89
CA ALA A 755 -9.27 -16.95 28.10
C ALA A 755 -8.37 -15.85 28.67
N LEU A 756 -8.94 -14.72 29.10
CA LEU A 756 -8.17 -13.64 29.72
C LEU A 756 -7.60 -14.05 31.08
N ARG A 757 -8.40 -14.75 31.89
CA ARG A 757 -7.96 -15.25 33.20
C ARG A 757 -6.80 -16.24 33.09
N GLN A 758 -6.76 -17.00 32.00
CA GLN A 758 -5.70 -17.97 31.70
C GLN A 758 -4.55 -17.35 30.88
N ALA A 759 -4.63 -16.06 30.54
CA ALA A 759 -3.58 -15.39 29.79
C ALA A 759 -2.28 -15.38 30.60
N GLY A 760 -1.25 -16.06 30.08
CA GLY A 760 0.10 -16.01 30.64
C GLY A 760 0.80 -14.69 30.33
N GLY A 761 1.88 -14.42 31.05
CA GLY A 761 2.80 -13.33 30.75
C GLY A 761 3.73 -13.66 29.57
N LEU A 762 4.72 -12.80 29.33
CA LEU A 762 5.76 -13.09 28.34
C LEU A 762 6.56 -14.34 28.74
N ASN A 763 6.86 -15.17 27.75
CA ASN A 763 7.72 -16.33 27.92
C ASN A 763 8.64 -16.49 26.70
N ALA A 764 9.73 -17.23 26.88
CA ALA A 764 10.76 -17.39 25.85
C ALA A 764 10.24 -17.96 24.53
N GLN A 765 9.28 -18.89 24.55
CA GLN A 765 8.72 -19.50 23.34
C GLN A 765 7.91 -18.48 22.53
N PHE A 766 7.04 -17.71 23.20
CA PHE A 766 6.23 -16.69 22.57
C PHE A 766 7.10 -15.56 21.99
N VAL A 767 8.10 -15.09 22.75
CA VAL A 767 9.07 -14.10 22.29
C VAL A 767 9.85 -14.59 21.07
N SER A 768 10.36 -15.82 21.12
CA SER A 768 11.09 -16.41 19.98
C SER A 768 10.23 -16.48 18.72
N ARG A 769 8.93 -16.74 18.87
CA ARG A 769 8.00 -16.87 17.74
C ARG A 769 7.80 -15.53 17.00
N PHE A 770 7.45 -14.45 17.72
CA PHE A 770 7.28 -13.16 17.05
C PHE A 770 8.61 -12.56 16.58
N MET A 771 9.72 -12.86 17.27
CA MET A 771 11.05 -12.46 16.80
C MET A 771 11.43 -13.18 15.51
N ALA A 772 11.09 -14.47 15.37
CA ALA A 772 11.29 -15.19 14.12
C ALA A 772 10.47 -14.58 12.98
N HIS A 773 9.22 -14.16 13.23
CA HIS A 773 8.42 -13.43 12.24
C HIS A 773 9.11 -12.12 11.82
N PHE A 774 9.51 -11.29 12.79
CA PHE A 774 10.21 -10.04 12.51
C PHE A 774 11.51 -10.25 11.74
N GLN A 775 12.40 -11.12 12.21
CA GLN A 775 13.71 -11.33 11.60
C GLN A 775 13.61 -11.95 10.21
N ASN A 776 12.71 -12.91 9.99
CA ASN A 776 12.63 -13.64 8.73
C ASN A 776 11.79 -12.91 7.68
N GLN A 777 10.69 -12.27 8.08
CA GLN A 777 9.70 -11.73 7.14
C GLN A 777 9.64 -10.20 7.10
N CYS A 778 9.98 -9.50 8.18
CA CYS A 778 9.82 -8.04 8.25
C CYS A 778 11.15 -7.27 8.15
N TRP A 779 12.22 -7.84 8.71
CA TRP A 779 13.51 -7.17 8.85
C TRP A 779 14.58 -7.76 7.94
N SER A 780 14.39 -8.88 7.25
CA SER A 780 15.42 -9.46 6.38
C SER A 780 15.58 -8.62 5.10
N ASN A 781 16.81 -8.41 4.61
CA ASN A 781 17.06 -7.69 3.34
C ASN A 781 16.63 -8.50 2.10
N LYS A 782 15.89 -9.60 2.27
CA LYS A 782 15.25 -10.33 1.18
C LYS A 782 13.92 -9.64 0.92
N ASP A 783 13.88 -8.76 -0.07
CA ASP A 783 12.63 -8.23 -0.62
C ASP A 783 11.58 -7.84 0.44
N THR A 784 11.97 -7.10 1.49
CA THR A 784 11.00 -6.45 2.39
C THR A 784 10.46 -5.17 1.77
N THR A 785 10.12 -5.22 0.50
CA THR A 785 8.78 -4.76 0.18
C THR A 785 7.84 -5.83 0.71
N SER A 786 6.94 -5.46 1.61
CA SER A 786 5.62 -6.09 1.60
C SER A 786 4.92 -5.73 0.27
N ILE A 787 5.50 -6.12 -0.88
CA ILE A 787 4.70 -6.55 -2.00
C ILE A 787 4.08 -7.82 -1.42
N SER A 788 2.89 -7.66 -0.81
CA SER A 788 1.87 -8.69 -0.87
C SER A 788 2.10 -9.43 -2.17
N LYS A 789 2.58 -10.70 -2.13
CA LYS A 789 2.75 -11.47 -3.36
C LYS A 789 1.44 -11.30 -4.10
N LYS A 790 1.45 -10.61 -5.26
CA LYS A 790 0.21 -10.11 -5.87
C LYS A 790 -0.79 -11.25 -5.91
N SER A 791 -1.98 -11.03 -5.31
CA SER A 791 -3.00 -12.07 -5.29
C SER A 791 -3.31 -12.48 -6.71
N ARG A 792 -3.41 -13.79 -6.95
CA ARG A 792 -3.78 -14.30 -8.27
C ARG A 792 -5.21 -14.80 -8.26
N GLU A 793 -5.90 -14.61 -9.38
CA GLU A 793 -7.30 -15.00 -9.54
C GLU A 793 -7.42 -16.36 -10.25
N VAL A 794 -8.24 -17.26 -9.72
CA VAL A 794 -8.72 -18.45 -10.42
C VAL A 794 -10.21 -18.26 -10.67
N ILE A 795 -10.57 -18.10 -11.94
CA ILE A 795 -11.93 -17.78 -12.36
C ILE A 795 -12.56 -19.03 -12.98
N PHE A 796 -13.47 -19.67 -12.26
CA PHE A 796 -14.24 -20.79 -12.77
C PHE A 796 -15.49 -20.30 -13.50
N LEU A 797 -15.54 -20.50 -14.81
CA LEU A 797 -16.77 -20.34 -15.59
C LEU A 797 -17.62 -21.60 -15.37
N ALA A 798 -18.66 -21.47 -14.55
CA ALA A 798 -19.51 -22.57 -14.11
C ALA A 798 -20.90 -22.53 -14.73
N GLY A 799 -21.53 -23.70 -14.84
CA GLY A 799 -22.89 -23.86 -15.36
C GLY A 799 -23.06 -25.12 -16.20
N PRO A 800 -24.30 -25.50 -16.55
CA PRO A 800 -24.58 -26.69 -17.35
C PRO A 800 -23.99 -26.57 -18.76
N CYS A 801 -23.87 -27.69 -19.48
CA CYS A 801 -23.45 -27.63 -20.88
C CYS A 801 -24.42 -26.78 -21.71
N GLY A 802 -23.89 -26.01 -22.68
CA GLY A 802 -24.69 -25.11 -23.51
C GLY A 802 -24.90 -23.71 -22.95
N CYS A 803 -24.48 -23.41 -21.71
CA CYS A 803 -24.62 -22.06 -21.13
C CYS A 803 -23.56 -21.03 -21.59
N GLY A 804 -22.66 -21.40 -22.51
CA GLY A 804 -21.69 -20.47 -23.09
C GLY A 804 -20.32 -20.38 -22.39
N LYS A 805 -19.97 -21.34 -21.50
CA LYS A 805 -18.67 -21.35 -20.77
C LYS A 805 -17.45 -21.17 -21.68
N SER A 806 -17.28 -22.03 -22.69
CA SER A 806 -16.09 -21.97 -23.57
C SER A 806 -16.05 -20.67 -24.40
N THR A 807 -17.22 -20.17 -24.82
CA THR A 807 -17.33 -18.85 -25.49
C THR A 807 -16.89 -17.71 -24.58
N ALA A 808 -17.38 -17.69 -23.34
CA ALA A 808 -16.98 -16.71 -22.33
C ALA A 808 -15.49 -16.80 -21.99
N ALA A 809 -14.93 -18.03 -21.90
CA ALA A 809 -13.51 -18.22 -21.64
C ALA A 809 -12.64 -17.62 -22.74
N GLN A 810 -12.99 -17.87 -24.01
CA GLN A 810 -12.30 -17.33 -25.18
C GLN A 810 -12.37 -15.80 -25.21
N ALA A 811 -13.53 -15.21 -24.92
CA ALA A 811 -13.69 -13.76 -24.86
C ALA A 811 -12.81 -13.12 -23.77
N LEU A 812 -12.69 -13.77 -22.60
CA LEU A 812 -11.80 -13.33 -21.53
C LEU A 812 -10.32 -13.43 -21.91
N ALA A 813 -9.90 -14.52 -22.55
CA ALA A 813 -8.51 -14.65 -22.99
C ALA A 813 -8.12 -13.62 -24.06
N GLN A 814 -9.01 -13.35 -25.02
CA GLN A 814 -8.76 -12.34 -26.04
C GLN A 814 -8.66 -10.93 -25.45
N ARG A 815 -9.55 -10.60 -24.50
CA ARG A 815 -9.61 -9.26 -23.92
C ARG A 815 -8.46 -8.99 -22.94
N PHE A 816 -8.15 -9.97 -22.09
CA PHE A 816 -7.26 -9.77 -20.93
C PHE A 816 -5.92 -10.52 -21.03
N SER A 817 -5.69 -11.29 -22.10
CA SER A 817 -4.48 -12.12 -22.26
C SER A 817 -4.28 -13.13 -21.12
N ILE A 818 -5.37 -13.71 -20.61
CA ILE A 818 -5.38 -14.66 -19.49
C ILE A 818 -5.38 -16.11 -20.03
N PRO A 819 -4.58 -17.03 -19.46
CA PRO A 819 -4.61 -18.44 -19.85
C PRO A 819 -5.95 -19.11 -19.53
N ILE A 820 -6.40 -19.99 -20.44
CA ILE A 820 -7.60 -20.81 -20.27
C ILE A 820 -7.20 -22.27 -20.01
N ILE A 821 -7.97 -22.93 -19.15
CA ILE A 821 -8.01 -24.39 -19.00
C ILE A 821 -9.41 -24.86 -19.38
N GLU A 822 -9.53 -25.70 -20.42
CA GLU A 822 -10.79 -26.34 -20.79
C GLU A 822 -11.02 -27.57 -19.90
N GLY A 823 -11.96 -27.49 -18.96
CA GLY A 823 -12.18 -28.54 -17.97
C GLY A 823 -12.65 -29.86 -18.58
N ASP A 824 -13.41 -29.82 -19.67
CA ASP A 824 -13.92 -31.05 -20.32
C ASP A 824 -12.77 -31.91 -20.90
N ASP A 825 -11.63 -31.30 -21.24
CA ASP A 825 -10.43 -32.00 -21.75
C ASP A 825 -9.74 -32.84 -20.67
N LEU A 826 -9.97 -32.51 -19.39
CA LEU A 826 -9.34 -33.14 -18.23
C LEU A 826 -10.10 -34.38 -17.71
N HIS A 827 -11.19 -34.76 -18.36
CA HIS A 827 -11.87 -36.02 -18.07
C HIS A 827 -11.00 -37.23 -18.43
N SER A 828 -11.10 -38.29 -17.63
CA SER A 828 -10.44 -39.56 -17.94
C SER A 828 -10.99 -40.15 -19.26
N PRO A 829 -10.21 -40.98 -19.98
CA PRO A 829 -10.70 -41.69 -21.16
C PRO A 829 -11.98 -42.49 -20.89
N ALA A 830 -12.09 -43.11 -19.71
CA ALA A 830 -13.28 -43.86 -19.30
C ALA A 830 -14.50 -42.93 -19.11
N SER A 831 -14.33 -41.78 -18.44
CA SER A 831 -15.40 -40.79 -18.25
C SER A 831 -15.87 -40.23 -19.60
N ARG A 832 -14.94 -39.93 -20.52
CA ARG A 832 -15.28 -39.53 -21.89
C ARG A 832 -16.08 -40.61 -22.60
N GLN A 833 -15.66 -41.87 -22.53
CA GLN A 833 -16.39 -42.98 -23.14
C GLN A 833 -17.80 -43.18 -22.55
N ARG A 834 -18.00 -42.96 -21.25
CA ARG A 834 -19.34 -43.02 -20.64
C ARG A 834 -20.25 -41.91 -21.17
N MET A 835 -19.75 -40.68 -21.21
CA MET A 835 -20.49 -39.54 -21.77
C MET A 835 -20.84 -39.75 -23.25
N ALA A 836 -19.98 -40.41 -24.02
CA ALA A 836 -20.24 -40.85 -25.41
C ALA A 836 -21.53 -41.64 -25.58
N ASN A 837 -21.71 -42.55 -24.63
CA ASN A 837 -22.75 -43.55 -24.65
C ASN A 837 -24.00 -43.04 -23.91
N ASN A 838 -24.08 -41.72 -23.65
CA ASN A 838 -25.13 -41.08 -22.87
C ASN A 838 -25.31 -41.65 -21.46
N ILE A 839 -24.22 -42.13 -20.86
CA ILE A 839 -24.19 -42.60 -19.47
C ILE A 839 -23.73 -41.43 -18.58
N PRO A 840 -24.58 -40.91 -17.68
CA PRO A 840 -24.20 -39.82 -16.77
C PRO A 840 -23.04 -40.25 -15.88
N LEU A 841 -22.13 -39.31 -15.61
CA LEU A 841 -21.06 -39.50 -14.64
C LEU A 841 -21.63 -39.60 -13.23
N THR A 842 -20.96 -40.36 -12.37
CA THR A 842 -21.24 -40.46 -10.92
C THR A 842 -20.42 -39.44 -10.13
N ASP A 843 -20.63 -39.34 -8.80
CA ASP A 843 -19.76 -38.53 -7.93
C ASP A 843 -18.31 -39.05 -7.95
N SER A 844 -18.12 -40.37 -7.95
CA SER A 844 -16.78 -40.97 -8.01
C SER A 844 -16.02 -40.53 -9.26
N ASP A 845 -16.68 -40.53 -10.43
CA ASP A 845 -16.05 -40.11 -11.68
C ASP A 845 -15.68 -38.61 -11.67
N ARG A 846 -16.40 -37.79 -10.89
CA ARG A 846 -16.18 -36.34 -10.80
C ARG A 846 -15.09 -35.97 -9.81
N TRP A 847 -14.87 -36.74 -8.74
CA TRP A 847 -13.79 -36.47 -7.79
C TRP A 847 -12.41 -36.53 -8.44
N ASP A 848 -12.15 -37.56 -9.26
CA ASP A 848 -10.91 -37.69 -10.02
C ASP A 848 -10.73 -36.52 -11.00
N TRP A 849 -11.81 -36.13 -11.67
CA TRP A 849 -11.80 -35.01 -12.61
C TRP A 849 -11.51 -33.65 -11.93
N LEU A 850 -12.15 -33.37 -10.79
CA LEU A 850 -11.87 -32.16 -10.01
C LEU A 850 -10.42 -32.14 -9.50
N ALA A 851 -9.84 -33.30 -9.18
CA ALA A 851 -8.42 -33.40 -8.83
C ALA A 851 -7.51 -33.05 -10.02
N HIS A 852 -7.82 -33.53 -11.22
CA HIS A 852 -7.09 -33.12 -12.44
C HIS A 852 -7.21 -31.63 -12.73
N ILE A 853 -8.39 -31.03 -12.54
CA ILE A 853 -8.59 -29.58 -12.67
C ILE A 853 -7.66 -28.82 -11.72
N ARG A 854 -7.60 -29.21 -10.45
CA ARG A 854 -6.70 -28.55 -9.49
C ARG A 854 -5.24 -28.69 -9.90
N GLY A 855 -4.82 -29.89 -10.32
CA GLY A 855 -3.46 -30.13 -10.81
C GLY A 855 -3.11 -29.21 -11.98
N ALA A 856 -4.01 -29.07 -12.96
CA ALA A 856 -3.82 -28.19 -14.10
C ALA A 856 -3.76 -26.70 -13.72
N VAL A 857 -4.60 -26.25 -12.77
CA VAL A 857 -4.56 -24.88 -12.25
C VAL A 857 -3.25 -24.62 -11.52
N MET A 858 -2.80 -25.55 -10.67
CA MET A 858 -1.54 -25.44 -9.95
C MET A 858 -0.35 -25.34 -10.90
N ASP A 859 -0.27 -26.25 -11.88
CA ASP A 859 0.78 -26.22 -12.90
C ASP A 859 0.78 -24.90 -13.68
N ARG A 860 -0.40 -24.43 -14.11
CA ARG A 860 -0.52 -23.19 -14.87
C ARG A 860 -0.11 -21.96 -14.06
N LEU A 861 -0.56 -21.87 -12.80
CA LEU A 861 -0.21 -20.74 -11.94
C LEU A 861 1.26 -20.76 -11.54
N GLN A 862 1.86 -21.93 -11.26
CA GLN A 862 3.29 -22.00 -10.92
C GLN A 862 4.20 -21.57 -12.08
N HIS A 863 3.81 -21.85 -13.32
CA HIS A 863 4.63 -21.58 -14.51
C HIS A 863 4.20 -20.32 -15.30
N SER A 864 3.23 -19.55 -14.82
CA SER A 864 2.75 -18.33 -15.46
C SER A 864 2.98 -17.11 -14.58
N ALA A 865 3.26 -15.96 -15.22
CA ALA A 865 3.24 -14.65 -14.58
C ALA A 865 1.88 -13.93 -14.72
N ALA A 866 0.90 -14.57 -15.38
CA ALA A 866 -0.42 -13.98 -15.58
C ALA A 866 -1.13 -13.70 -14.23
N PRO A 867 -1.88 -12.59 -14.13
CA PRO A 867 -2.58 -12.24 -12.90
C PRO A 867 -3.75 -13.19 -12.57
N ALA A 868 -4.18 -13.99 -13.55
CA ALA A 868 -5.31 -14.90 -13.40
C ALA A 868 -5.18 -16.16 -14.26
N VAL A 869 -6.08 -17.12 -14.03
CA VAL A 869 -6.37 -18.24 -14.93
C VAL A 869 -7.88 -18.45 -15.01
N VAL A 870 -8.40 -18.64 -16.22
CA VAL A 870 -9.82 -18.95 -16.45
C VAL A 870 -9.97 -20.45 -16.66
N VAL A 871 -10.96 -21.06 -16.01
CA VAL A 871 -11.22 -22.50 -16.10
C VAL A 871 -12.68 -22.72 -16.44
N THR A 872 -12.98 -23.40 -17.54
CA THR A 872 -14.35 -23.88 -17.77
C THR A 872 -14.59 -25.10 -16.88
N CYS A 873 -15.67 -25.11 -16.11
CA CYS A 873 -15.91 -26.20 -15.17
C CYS A 873 -17.39 -26.40 -14.87
N SER A 874 -17.90 -27.61 -15.07
CA SER A 874 -19.23 -28.03 -14.64
C SER A 874 -19.29 -28.30 -13.11
N ALA A 875 -18.88 -27.32 -12.28
CA ALA A 875 -18.95 -27.38 -10.81
C ALA A 875 -20.38 -27.12 -10.30
N LEU A 876 -21.30 -28.02 -10.67
CA LEU A 876 -22.75 -27.84 -10.51
C LEU A 876 -23.24 -27.96 -9.06
N ARG A 877 -22.51 -28.67 -8.20
CA ARG A 877 -22.84 -28.86 -6.78
C ARG A 877 -21.94 -28.03 -5.87
N THR A 878 -22.49 -27.64 -4.72
CA THR A 878 -21.77 -26.92 -3.65
C THR A 878 -20.51 -27.66 -3.25
N ILE A 879 -20.60 -28.98 -3.08
CA ILE A 879 -19.46 -29.83 -2.68
C ILE A 879 -18.34 -29.87 -3.74
N TYR A 880 -18.65 -29.67 -5.01
CA TYR A 880 -17.63 -29.60 -6.07
C TYR A 880 -16.94 -28.24 -6.04
N ARG A 881 -17.68 -27.16 -5.83
CA ARG A 881 -17.12 -25.81 -5.67
C ARG A 881 -16.23 -25.73 -4.43
N ASP A 882 -16.63 -26.36 -3.32
CA ASP A 882 -15.79 -26.47 -2.12
C ASP A 882 -14.45 -27.16 -2.38
N GLU A 883 -14.47 -28.23 -3.17
CA GLU A 883 -13.26 -28.96 -3.53
C GLU A 883 -12.32 -28.09 -4.38
N LEU A 884 -12.85 -27.21 -5.22
CA LEU A 884 -12.07 -26.25 -6.01
C LEU A 884 -11.59 -25.04 -5.18
N ARG A 885 -12.38 -24.55 -4.22
CA ARG A 885 -11.99 -23.47 -3.28
C ARG A 885 -10.71 -23.80 -2.51
N ARG A 886 -10.43 -25.09 -2.28
CA ARG A 886 -9.17 -25.56 -1.65
C ARG A 886 -7.92 -25.05 -2.37
N LEU A 887 -7.99 -24.68 -3.65
CA LEU A 887 -6.90 -24.05 -4.37
C LEU A 887 -6.33 -22.82 -3.64
N SER A 888 -7.13 -22.05 -2.92
CA SER A 888 -6.67 -20.88 -2.15
C SER A 888 -5.62 -21.21 -1.07
N ARG A 889 -5.46 -22.50 -0.75
CA ARG A 889 -4.61 -23.02 0.34
C ARG A 889 -3.39 -23.79 -0.17
N LEU A 890 -3.29 -24.00 -1.47
CA LEU A 890 -2.26 -24.86 -2.08
C LEU A 890 -1.03 -24.08 -2.59
N PHE A 891 -1.02 -22.75 -2.41
CA PHE A 891 0.05 -21.88 -2.89
C PHE A 891 0.73 -21.13 -1.75
N ASP A 892 1.99 -20.80 -1.97
CA ASP A 892 2.80 -19.94 -1.10
C ASP A 892 2.57 -18.43 -1.36
N PHE A 893 1.59 -18.11 -2.20
CA PHE A 893 1.08 -16.77 -2.49
C PHE A 893 -0.46 -16.74 -2.38
N PRO A 894 -1.08 -15.57 -2.15
CA PRO A 894 -2.53 -15.45 -2.07
C PRO A 894 -3.19 -15.83 -3.40
N VAL A 895 -4.16 -16.74 -3.34
CA VAL A 895 -5.00 -17.11 -4.49
C VAL A 895 -6.47 -16.93 -4.13
N ASN A 896 -7.14 -16.10 -4.92
CA ASN A 896 -8.59 -15.92 -4.85
C ASN A 896 -9.25 -16.87 -5.85
N VAL A 897 -10.33 -17.52 -5.41
CA VAL A 897 -11.11 -18.42 -6.25
C VAL A 897 -12.49 -17.79 -6.40
N THR A 898 -12.90 -17.55 -7.64
CA THR A 898 -14.17 -16.91 -7.99
C THR A 898 -14.91 -17.79 -8.99
N PHE A 899 -16.22 -17.96 -8.82
CA PHE A 899 -17.07 -18.71 -9.74
C PHE A 899 -17.99 -17.74 -10.47
N LEU A 900 -17.91 -17.68 -11.80
CA LEU A 900 -18.91 -17.00 -12.62
C LEU A 900 -19.89 -18.07 -13.09
N MET A 901 -21.04 -18.15 -12.41
CA MET A 901 -22.07 -19.14 -12.70
C MET A 901 -23.02 -18.58 -13.76
N LEU A 902 -22.89 -19.09 -14.98
CA LEU A 902 -23.74 -18.77 -16.12
C LEU A 902 -25.09 -19.48 -15.94
N SER A 903 -26.07 -18.74 -15.42
CA SER A 903 -27.39 -19.21 -15.05
C SER A 903 -28.35 -19.16 -16.25
N ILE A 904 -29.12 -20.22 -16.45
CA ILE A 904 -30.18 -20.29 -17.48
C ILE A 904 -31.48 -20.63 -16.78
N LYS A 905 -32.48 -19.75 -16.89
CA LYS A 905 -33.80 -19.94 -16.27
C LYS A 905 -34.71 -20.72 -17.23
N ASP A 906 -34.53 -20.55 -18.54
CA ASP A 906 -35.32 -21.27 -19.55
C ASP A 906 -34.66 -22.60 -19.96
N ARG A 907 -35.15 -23.70 -19.38
CA ARG A 907 -34.71 -25.06 -19.68
C ARG A 907 -34.90 -25.44 -21.15
N ALA A 908 -35.92 -24.89 -21.83
CA ALA A 908 -36.15 -25.18 -23.25
C ALA A 908 -35.08 -24.51 -24.11
N GLN A 909 -34.74 -23.26 -23.79
CA GLN A 909 -33.68 -22.50 -24.47
C GLN A 909 -32.30 -23.19 -24.36
N LEU A 910 -31.99 -23.80 -23.21
CA LEU A 910 -30.76 -24.58 -23.04
C LEU A 910 -30.69 -25.76 -24.01
N LYS A 911 -31.80 -26.51 -24.13
CA LYS A 911 -31.91 -27.66 -25.03
C LYS A 911 -31.80 -27.23 -26.49
N ASP A 912 -32.44 -26.13 -26.87
CA ASP A 912 -32.38 -25.59 -28.22
C ASP A 912 -30.95 -25.14 -28.61
N ARG A 913 -30.24 -24.47 -27.69
CA ARG A 913 -28.83 -24.08 -27.90
C ARG A 913 -27.91 -25.30 -28.09
N LEU A 914 -28.16 -26.38 -27.35
CA LEU A 914 -27.41 -27.63 -27.47
C LEU A 914 -27.71 -28.40 -28.77
N ILE A 915 -28.98 -28.45 -29.19
CA ILE A 915 -29.38 -29.05 -30.47
C ILE A 915 -28.73 -28.28 -31.62
N ALA A 916 -28.78 -26.94 -31.59
CA ALA A 916 -28.15 -26.09 -32.60
C ALA A 916 -26.62 -26.27 -32.66
N ARG A 917 -25.94 -26.43 -31.51
CA ARG A 917 -24.51 -26.70 -31.43
C ARG A 917 -24.14 -28.10 -31.94
N SER A 918 -24.90 -29.13 -31.55
CA SER A 918 -24.68 -30.51 -32.00
C SER A 918 -24.78 -30.62 -33.53
N ALA A 919 -25.73 -29.91 -34.14
CA ALA A 919 -25.87 -29.84 -35.60
C ALA A 919 -24.70 -29.14 -36.32
N LYS A 920 -23.96 -28.25 -35.64
CA LYS A 920 -22.84 -27.49 -36.19
C LYS A 920 -21.47 -28.16 -36.00
N GLU A 921 -21.24 -28.79 -34.84
CA GLU A 921 -19.90 -29.22 -34.42
C GLU A 921 -19.73 -30.75 -34.37
N GLY A 922 -20.80 -31.54 -34.60
CA GLY A 922 -20.73 -33.00 -34.49
C GLY A 922 -20.45 -33.49 -33.06
N HIS A 923 -20.74 -32.66 -32.05
CA HIS A 923 -20.39 -32.92 -30.66
C HIS A 923 -21.36 -33.88 -29.93
N TYR A 924 -20.72 -34.71 -29.12
CA TYR A 924 -21.10 -35.86 -28.27
C TYR A 924 -22.34 -35.82 -27.35
N MET A 925 -23.15 -34.76 -27.31
CA MET A 925 -24.07 -34.52 -26.18
C MET A 925 -25.56 -34.61 -26.56
N SER A 926 -26.25 -35.64 -26.07
CA SER A 926 -27.71 -35.77 -26.21
C SER A 926 -28.49 -34.88 -25.24
N SER A 927 -29.75 -34.60 -25.56
CA SER A 927 -30.68 -33.86 -24.69
C SER A 927 -30.84 -34.49 -23.30
N ALA A 928 -30.70 -35.81 -23.18
CA ALA A 928 -30.82 -36.54 -21.91
C ALA A 928 -29.66 -36.24 -20.93
N MET A 929 -28.46 -35.91 -21.43
CA MET A 929 -27.35 -35.51 -20.55
C MET A 929 -27.56 -34.13 -19.92
N VAL A 930 -28.27 -33.23 -20.61
CA VAL A 930 -28.63 -31.90 -20.12
C VAL A 930 -29.55 -32.01 -18.91
N ASP A 931 -30.55 -32.88 -19.00
CA ASP A 931 -31.48 -33.16 -17.90
C ASP A 931 -30.72 -33.65 -16.65
N SER A 932 -29.76 -34.58 -16.82
CA SER A 932 -28.93 -35.05 -15.69
C SER A 932 -28.08 -33.95 -15.03
N GLN A 933 -27.58 -32.98 -15.81
CA GLN A 933 -26.81 -31.85 -15.27
C GLN A 933 -27.72 -30.84 -14.56
N LEU A 934 -28.91 -30.58 -15.09
CA LEU A 934 -29.90 -29.72 -14.43
C LEU A 934 -30.39 -30.34 -13.13
N ASP A 935 -30.55 -31.67 -13.06
CA ASP A 935 -30.91 -32.39 -11.83
C ASP A 935 -29.77 -32.35 -10.79
N THR A 936 -28.53 -32.24 -11.26
CA THR A 936 -27.33 -32.13 -10.41
C THR A 936 -27.06 -30.68 -9.95
N LEU A 937 -27.67 -29.67 -10.60
CA LEU A 937 -27.39 -28.26 -10.35
C LEU A 937 -27.97 -27.80 -9.01
N GLU A 938 -27.08 -27.48 -8.08
CA GLU A 938 -27.43 -26.84 -6.81
C GLU A 938 -27.24 -25.33 -6.96
N SER A 939 -28.35 -24.58 -6.92
CA SER A 939 -28.33 -23.12 -6.94
C SER A 939 -27.45 -22.58 -5.79
N PRO A 940 -26.54 -21.64 -6.06
CA PRO A 940 -25.71 -21.04 -5.03
C PRO A 940 -26.55 -20.39 -3.93
N SER A 941 -26.17 -20.60 -2.68
CA SER A 941 -26.79 -19.92 -1.55
C SER A 941 -26.09 -18.59 -1.24
N GLY A 942 -26.71 -17.73 -0.42
CA GLY A 942 -26.09 -16.48 0.03
C GLY A 942 -24.82 -16.63 0.88
N SER A 943 -24.45 -17.86 1.26
CA SER A 943 -23.17 -18.18 1.91
C SER A 943 -22.02 -18.41 0.91
N GLU A 944 -22.32 -18.48 -0.39
CA GLU A 944 -21.32 -18.62 -1.46
C GLU A 944 -21.02 -17.24 -2.11
N GLY A 945 -20.52 -16.29 -1.32
CA GLY A 945 -20.25 -14.91 -1.77
C GLY A 945 -19.14 -14.76 -2.84
N ASP A 946 -18.43 -15.85 -3.12
CA ASP A 946 -17.46 -15.98 -4.21
C ASP A 946 -18.10 -16.48 -5.52
N VAL A 947 -19.40 -16.76 -5.53
CA VAL A 947 -20.17 -17.15 -6.72
C VAL A 947 -20.97 -15.96 -7.23
N ILE A 948 -20.67 -15.53 -8.45
CA ILE A 948 -21.35 -14.45 -9.16
C ILE A 948 -22.28 -15.07 -10.20
N LEU A 949 -23.58 -14.83 -10.06
CA LEU A 949 -24.59 -15.29 -11.01
C LEU A 949 -24.66 -14.32 -12.19
N LEU A 950 -24.53 -14.85 -13.40
CA LEU A 950 -24.67 -14.10 -14.64
C LEU A 950 -25.80 -14.71 -15.47
N ASP A 951 -26.70 -13.87 -15.96
CA ASP A 951 -27.86 -14.32 -16.74
C ASP A 951 -27.41 -14.68 -18.16
N SER A 952 -27.49 -15.96 -18.49
CA SER A 952 -27.14 -16.50 -19.80
C SER A 952 -28.36 -16.60 -20.72
N ASP A 953 -29.57 -16.27 -20.24
CA ASP A 953 -30.76 -16.15 -21.11
C ASP A 953 -30.67 -14.87 -21.98
N GLU A 954 -29.86 -13.89 -21.56
CA GLU A 954 -29.59 -12.65 -22.30
C GLU A 954 -28.88 -12.90 -23.65
N PRO A 955 -28.96 -11.94 -24.61
CA PRO A 955 -28.18 -12.00 -25.83
C PRO A 955 -26.69 -12.17 -25.55
N MET A 956 -26.02 -12.98 -26.38
CA MET A 956 -24.63 -13.40 -26.14
C MET A 956 -23.67 -12.23 -25.89
N GLU A 957 -23.81 -11.13 -26.64
CA GLU A 957 -22.99 -9.92 -26.48
C GLU A 957 -23.11 -9.33 -25.07
N LYS A 958 -24.34 -9.20 -24.56
CA LYS A 958 -24.61 -8.65 -23.23
C LYS A 958 -24.12 -9.56 -22.09
N MET A 959 -24.27 -10.88 -22.26
CA MET A 959 -23.70 -11.85 -21.33
C MET A 959 -22.18 -11.76 -21.29
N LEU A 960 -21.52 -11.63 -22.46
CA LEU A 960 -20.07 -11.48 -22.54
C LEU A 960 -19.57 -10.16 -21.95
N GLU A 961 -20.28 -9.05 -22.18
CA GLU A 961 -20.03 -7.76 -21.52
C GLU A 961 -20.09 -7.93 -20.00
N GLY A 962 -21.15 -8.53 -19.46
CA GLY A 962 -21.28 -8.78 -18.02
C GLY A 962 -20.15 -9.66 -17.45
N VAL A 963 -19.73 -10.71 -18.16
CA VAL A 963 -18.57 -11.52 -17.78
C VAL A 963 -17.29 -10.68 -17.77
N GLN A 964 -17.06 -9.87 -18.81
CA GLN A 964 -15.86 -9.05 -18.94
C GLN A 964 -15.79 -7.95 -17.89
N ASP A 965 -16.90 -7.27 -17.61
CA ASP A 965 -16.99 -6.22 -16.59
C ASP A 965 -16.67 -6.76 -15.19
N VAL A 966 -17.20 -7.94 -14.86
CA VAL A 966 -16.88 -8.60 -13.59
C VAL A 966 -15.39 -8.92 -13.53
N VAL A 967 -14.82 -9.52 -14.57
CA VAL A 967 -13.39 -9.89 -14.58
C VAL A 967 -12.47 -8.66 -14.58
N GLN A 968 -12.84 -7.58 -15.28
CA GLN A 968 -12.14 -6.30 -15.22
C GLN A 968 -12.03 -5.81 -13.76
N GLY A 969 -13.15 -5.84 -13.03
CA GLY A 969 -13.19 -5.47 -11.61
C GLY A 969 -12.41 -6.42 -10.69
N LEU A 970 -12.24 -7.69 -11.06
CA LEU A 970 -11.41 -8.64 -10.30
C LEU A 970 -9.92 -8.36 -10.47
N LEU A 971 -9.49 -7.94 -11.66
CA LEU A 971 -8.08 -7.76 -12.01
C LEU A 971 -7.53 -6.39 -11.62
N ASP A 972 -8.36 -5.49 -11.09
CA ASP A 972 -8.02 -4.09 -10.79
C ASP A 972 -7.33 -3.38 -12.00
N VAL A 973 -7.79 -3.66 -13.23
CA VAL A 973 -7.30 -3.05 -14.50
C VAL A 973 -8.20 -1.90 -14.94
#